data_AF-A0A927SAY7-F1
#
_entry.id   AF-A0A927SAY7-F1
#
_cell.length_a   1.000
_cell.length_b   1.000
_cell.length_c   1.000
_cell.angle_alpha   90.00
_cell.angle_beta   90.00
_cell.angle_gamma   90.00
#
_symmetry.space_group_name_H-M   'P 1'
#
loop_
_entity.id
_entity.type
_entity.pdbx_description
1 polymer ?
#
loop_
_entity_poly.entity_id
_entity_poly.type
_entity_poly.pdbx_seq_one_letter_code
_entity_poly.pdbx_strand_id
1 'polypeptide(L)'
;MQTAELKPSGRKKGFLVFIAVILALVMLCYVGLNWKNAGNLPWESGVAGESFSFITRNPNTGNYYAIESGGIRIIAFTENGEYLWDTSSDAALRALQTTPDGMLYATSYDFADDNRIVRMSVEQYRENGWHEATLYEETFEEGDRPVYNAGMLGFKYYDGAFYFVKKNADSFCLTRLNMDGTAEEMKVYPYEQADRFLLAFAVCPQTEEVYFADKLGGVFHAVENGAHEPLPYPEAPEAPAFSVPYALTVLDEALYVSDIGTRMIYKYEDGAFTVVLSMDDVELTVEYSALAYWLTDLSDGNLGMITRSFAMQLATDGQVEILPVEFTYDAITSLGIWLWWVCVAILGLSLLAAGVAALVHAYRKIGLEKLTTNILLVVVIAVVTVLVMTRYNSSTNERYTSLTVDQLAGIAALTANLIDGDELEKIDSLDDYQSEAYGYLTDVLSPVTGSGQIDSVVYADQGQFPMDEDTFQEAAWDAGVYRTVLRLIDGRICYVYTSEDQYGALYPIDYPYEGTEYQPAYESNQVFSFVNVVDYSGEYTYTNVPITNSSGEVVGILEMGIDQRALRQESRKLMQEIAISVVITVLVVMLLLKEVMFFIHVLQKRVPKNSIATLDVDACRPLIFLCYLLDSFALVISPLYARELYTATLGIPMEVGVAIATSMTFLFIGAAALVGGKLSEKAGLVPMMVIGTLLLLGGEALAALSVNLVMFVVSKAVTGFGAGLLLNASDTFIATQSSEADVERGFSMSNVGLNAGTNCGIIIGGSIAALMGYRFVYWAGMGVGVLLLGYILLMFRNRNMPKVTNQDDETAKGSVWKFFTSRRIWSFFLCLGVPYLICNAFVYYFLPMEGAAVGMNEEAISRIMFVYAMVSIYVGPALTNFMVNRFKTRFTLLIGGLMVASALALYALMPSTEMLFVSIVIFSVADSFCMPVQNVYYSQLPETVNYGSGSALGISNIVNGLAQAASHYCFAAAMIFGAQKGIGIIAGVFVLLMLMFALLSGGKAKKNA
;
A
#
# COMPACT_ATOMS: atom_id res chain seq x y z
N MET A 1 -73.43 26.66 5.57
CA MET A 1 -72.33 27.58 5.94
C MET A 1 -71.02 26.83 5.75
N GLN A 2 -70.17 27.37 4.89
CA GLN A 2 -68.86 26.83 4.51
C GLN A 2 -67.86 26.93 5.67
N THR A 3 -67.00 25.94 5.82
CA THR A 3 -65.61 26.15 6.26
C THR A 3 -64.71 25.26 5.41
N ALA A 4 -63.78 25.92 4.73
CA ALA A 4 -62.89 25.35 3.73
C ALA A 4 -61.74 24.55 4.36
N GLU A 5 -61.54 23.32 3.90
CA GLU A 5 -60.29 22.60 4.10
C GLU A 5 -59.21 23.18 3.19
N LEU A 6 -58.40 24.09 3.73
CA LEU A 6 -57.11 24.47 3.16
C LEU A 6 -56.09 23.37 3.49
N LYS A 7 -55.79 22.48 2.54
CA LYS A 7 -54.55 21.69 2.53
C LYS A 7 -53.35 22.63 2.30
N PRO A 8 -52.35 22.73 3.19
CA PRO A 8 -51.11 23.42 2.89
C PRO A 8 -49.99 22.45 2.48
N SER A 9 -49.55 22.58 1.23
CA SER A 9 -48.12 22.69 0.87
C SER A 9 -47.21 21.45 0.72
N GLY A 10 -47.59 20.47 -0.13
CA GLY A 10 -46.60 19.56 -0.73
C GLY A 10 -45.53 20.30 -1.57
N ARG A 11 -45.91 21.43 -2.19
CA ARG A 11 -45.05 22.25 -3.05
C ARG A 11 -43.96 23.03 -2.28
N LYS A 12 -44.26 23.52 -1.06
CA LYS A 12 -43.26 24.25 -0.23
C LYS A 12 -42.21 23.31 0.35
N LYS A 13 -42.59 22.09 0.76
CA LYS A 13 -41.64 21.07 1.23
C LYS A 13 -40.70 20.60 0.12
N GLY A 14 -41.23 20.35 -1.09
CA GLY A 14 -40.39 20.01 -2.26
C GLY A 14 -39.42 21.13 -2.65
N PHE A 15 -39.87 22.39 -2.57
CA PHE A 15 -39.02 23.55 -2.85
C PHE A 15 -37.92 23.77 -1.81
N LEU A 16 -38.22 23.61 -0.50
CA LEU A 16 -37.23 23.69 0.57
C LEU A 16 -36.19 22.56 0.49
N VAL A 17 -36.62 21.33 0.16
CA VAL A 17 -35.69 20.20 -0.06
C VAL A 17 -34.81 20.46 -1.28
N PHE A 18 -35.36 20.97 -2.37
CA PHE A 18 -34.60 21.34 -3.56
C PHE A 18 -33.54 22.41 -3.27
N ILE A 19 -33.91 23.47 -2.53
CA ILE A 19 -32.95 24.51 -2.08
C ILE A 19 -31.88 23.91 -1.17
N ALA A 20 -32.24 23.04 -0.23
CA ALA A 20 -31.28 22.39 0.67
C ALA A 20 -30.31 21.49 -0.10
N VAL A 21 -30.77 20.76 -1.11
CA VAL A 21 -29.91 19.94 -1.99
C VAL A 21 -28.97 20.81 -2.81
N ILE A 22 -29.45 21.92 -3.38
CA ILE A 22 -28.59 22.86 -4.11
C ILE A 22 -27.55 23.47 -3.17
N LEU A 23 -27.96 23.93 -1.98
CA LEU A 23 -27.03 24.49 -1.00
C LEU A 23 -25.99 23.46 -0.54
N ALA A 24 -26.40 22.20 -0.33
CA ALA A 24 -25.48 21.11 0.01
C ALA A 24 -24.50 20.84 -1.13
N LEU A 25 -24.96 20.82 -2.38
CA LEU A 25 -24.10 20.68 -3.56
C LEU A 25 -23.13 21.86 -3.72
N VAL A 26 -23.60 23.09 -3.51
CA VAL A 26 -22.75 24.29 -3.54
C VAL A 26 -21.71 24.25 -2.42
N MET A 27 -22.08 23.86 -1.20
CA MET A 27 -21.14 23.69 -0.09
C MET A 27 -20.15 22.55 -0.36
N LEU A 28 -20.58 21.42 -0.92
CA LEU A 28 -19.71 20.32 -1.32
C LEU A 28 -18.71 20.76 -2.39
N CYS A 29 -19.17 21.46 -3.42
CA CYS A 29 -18.31 22.04 -4.43
C CYS A 29 -17.33 23.05 -3.82
N TYR A 30 -17.80 23.94 -2.93
CA TYR A 30 -16.92 24.92 -2.26
C TYR A 30 -15.86 24.23 -1.40
N VAL A 31 -16.25 23.25 -0.58
CA VAL A 31 -15.32 22.48 0.28
C VAL A 31 -14.30 21.73 -0.55
N GLY A 32 -14.73 21.09 -1.65
CA GLY A 32 -13.83 20.37 -2.56
C GLY A 32 -12.87 21.29 -3.33
N LEU A 33 -13.38 22.43 -3.83
CA LEU A 33 -12.56 23.40 -4.56
C LEU A 33 -11.58 24.17 -3.67
N ASN A 34 -11.84 24.25 -2.36
CA ASN A 34 -11.00 24.97 -1.39
C ASN A 34 -10.41 24.03 -0.33
N TRP A 35 -10.11 22.78 -0.71
CA TRP A 35 -9.57 21.77 0.20
C TRP A 35 -8.29 22.21 0.92
N LYS A 36 -7.49 23.09 0.30
CA LYS A 36 -6.28 23.69 0.89
C LYS A 36 -6.50 24.32 2.27
N ASN A 37 -7.71 24.78 2.58
CA ASN A 37 -8.05 25.38 3.87
C ASN A 37 -8.18 24.36 5.02
N ALA A 38 -8.14 23.05 4.73
CA ALA A 38 -8.30 22.00 5.73
C ALA A 38 -7.16 21.96 6.76
N GLY A 39 -5.94 22.34 6.34
CA GLY A 39 -4.75 22.36 7.18
C GLY A 39 -4.65 23.59 8.09
N ASN A 40 -5.36 24.67 7.75
CA ASN A 40 -5.24 25.97 8.42
C ASN A 40 -6.38 26.17 9.41
N LEU A 41 -6.04 26.52 10.65
CA LEU A 41 -7.04 26.71 11.69
C LEU A 41 -7.63 28.12 11.60
N PRO A 42 -8.96 28.31 11.81
CA PRO A 42 -9.60 29.62 11.64
C PRO A 42 -9.09 30.73 12.58
N TRP A 43 -8.38 30.37 13.64
CA TRP A 43 -7.83 31.29 14.63
C TRP A 43 -6.33 31.60 14.42
N GLU A 44 -5.70 31.01 13.40
CA GLU A 44 -4.34 31.37 12.99
C GLU A 44 -4.37 32.64 12.14
N SER A 45 -3.42 33.55 12.37
CA SER A 45 -3.30 34.81 11.63
C SER A 45 -2.37 34.70 10.41
N GLY A 46 -1.80 33.53 10.17
CA GLY A 46 -0.80 33.32 9.14
C GLY A 46 -0.26 31.90 9.09
N VAL A 47 0.72 31.69 8.22
CA VAL A 47 1.54 30.48 8.10
C VAL A 47 2.94 30.82 8.59
N ALA A 48 3.49 30.04 9.51
CA ALA A 48 4.92 30.08 9.78
C ALA A 48 5.63 29.32 8.66
N GLY A 49 6.56 29.99 7.97
CA GLY A 49 7.48 29.37 7.04
C GLY A 49 8.53 28.55 7.78
N GLU A 50 9.10 27.58 7.07
CA GLU A 50 10.24 26.79 7.53
C GLU A 50 11.52 27.21 6.80
N SER A 51 12.65 26.52 7.02
CA SER A 51 13.90 26.81 6.30
C SER A 51 13.71 26.68 4.78
N PHE A 52 14.05 27.75 4.05
CA PHE A 52 13.99 27.75 2.59
C PHE A 52 15.20 27.01 2.01
N SER A 53 14.99 26.35 0.88
CA SER A 53 16.00 25.62 0.10
C SER A 53 16.18 26.20 -1.30
N PHE A 54 15.18 26.93 -1.81
CA PHE A 54 15.24 27.67 -3.07
C PHE A 54 14.29 28.87 -3.01
N ILE A 55 14.58 29.95 -3.75
CA ILE A 55 13.68 31.08 -3.92
C ILE A 55 13.76 31.66 -5.33
N THR A 56 12.63 32.14 -5.84
CA THR A 56 12.57 32.93 -7.08
C THR A 56 11.50 34.01 -6.94
N ARG A 57 11.50 34.98 -7.85
CA ARG A 57 10.53 36.06 -7.89
C ARG A 57 9.92 36.15 -9.29
N ASN A 58 8.64 36.48 -9.37
CA ASN A 58 8.00 36.80 -10.64
C ASN A 58 8.21 38.30 -10.93
N PRO A 59 8.92 38.67 -12.00
CA PRO A 59 9.24 40.08 -12.28
C PRO A 59 8.02 40.93 -12.66
N ASN A 60 6.92 40.31 -13.11
CA ASN A 60 5.71 41.02 -13.50
C ASN A 60 4.82 41.37 -12.30
N THR A 61 4.74 40.47 -11.31
CA THR A 61 3.84 40.62 -10.16
C THR A 61 4.56 41.00 -8.87
N GLY A 62 5.87 40.79 -8.80
CA GLY A 62 6.70 41.03 -7.63
C GLY A 62 6.56 39.97 -6.53
N ASN A 63 5.76 38.92 -6.77
CA ASN A 63 5.53 37.82 -5.82
C ASN A 63 6.76 36.90 -5.74
N TYR A 64 7.03 36.42 -4.53
CA TYR A 64 8.06 35.44 -4.25
C TYR A 64 7.49 34.02 -4.23
N TYR A 65 8.30 33.06 -4.65
CA TYR A 65 8.03 31.64 -4.55
C TYR A 65 9.27 30.97 -3.95
N ALA A 66 9.09 30.27 -2.84
CA ALA A 66 10.17 29.57 -2.16
C ALA A 66 9.86 28.08 -2.03
N ILE A 67 10.89 27.25 -2.08
CA ILE A 67 10.82 25.84 -1.69
C ILE A 67 11.23 25.74 -0.21
N GLU A 68 10.38 25.15 0.62
CA GLU A 68 10.59 24.98 2.06
C GLU A 68 10.37 23.52 2.52
N SER A 69 10.41 23.29 3.83
CA SER A 69 10.19 21.97 4.47
C SER A 69 11.12 20.87 3.96
N GLY A 70 12.39 21.21 3.73
CA GLY A 70 13.39 20.30 3.18
C GLY A 70 13.18 19.94 1.70
N GLY A 71 12.39 20.70 0.95
CA GLY A 71 12.22 20.47 -0.49
C GLY A 71 10.87 19.92 -0.92
N ILE A 72 9.84 19.89 -0.07
CA ILE A 72 8.55 19.24 -0.41
C ILE A 72 7.39 20.21 -0.52
N ARG A 73 7.59 21.49 -0.23
CA ARG A 73 6.53 22.49 -0.26
C ARG A 73 7.00 23.72 -1.02
N ILE A 74 6.16 24.21 -1.94
CA ILE A 74 6.31 25.53 -2.53
C ILE A 74 5.39 26.46 -1.77
N ILE A 75 5.91 27.57 -1.28
CA ILE A 75 5.14 28.65 -0.66
C ILE A 75 5.27 29.92 -1.49
N ALA A 76 4.16 30.59 -1.73
CA ALA A 76 4.07 31.85 -2.46
C ALA A 76 3.62 32.98 -1.54
N PHE A 77 4.32 34.12 -1.62
CA PHE A 77 4.07 35.27 -0.76
C PHE A 77 4.38 36.60 -1.46
N THR A 78 3.81 37.68 -0.96
CA THR A 78 4.07 39.05 -1.46
C THR A 78 5.32 39.64 -0.81
N GLU A 79 5.83 40.73 -1.37
CA GLU A 79 6.96 41.51 -0.81
C GLU A 79 6.73 41.96 0.64
N ASN A 80 5.49 42.18 1.06
CA ASN A 80 5.16 42.56 2.44
C ASN A 80 4.99 41.35 3.39
N GLY A 81 5.28 40.12 2.93
CA GLY A 81 5.08 38.90 3.71
C GLY A 81 3.60 38.48 3.85
N GLU A 82 2.75 38.82 2.90
CA GLU A 82 1.37 38.29 2.86
C GLU A 82 1.37 36.92 2.16
N TYR A 83 0.74 35.93 2.79
CA TYR A 83 0.58 34.59 2.24
C TYR A 83 -0.36 34.60 1.01
N LEU A 84 0.03 33.92 -0.07
CA LEU A 84 -0.79 33.76 -1.27
C LEU A 84 -1.34 32.33 -1.40
N TRP A 85 -0.45 31.34 -1.41
CA TRP A 85 -0.78 29.92 -1.48
C TRP A 85 0.44 29.08 -1.14
N ASP A 86 0.20 27.81 -0.84
CA ASP A 86 1.23 26.79 -0.78
C ASP A 86 0.75 25.50 -1.44
N THR A 87 1.69 24.68 -1.88
CA THR A 87 1.40 23.34 -2.42
C THR A 87 2.49 22.37 -1.99
N SER A 88 2.10 21.16 -1.64
CA SER A 88 3.02 20.09 -1.24
C SER A 88 3.22 19.10 -2.38
N SER A 89 4.41 18.54 -2.44
CA SER A 89 4.86 17.52 -3.38
C SER A 89 5.33 16.31 -2.60
N ASP A 90 4.99 15.10 -3.06
CA ASP A 90 5.57 13.86 -2.51
C ASP A 90 7.03 13.69 -2.98
N ALA A 91 7.37 14.25 -4.14
CA ALA A 91 8.70 14.25 -4.74
C ALA A 91 9.51 15.47 -4.31
N ALA A 92 10.84 15.35 -4.27
CA ALA A 92 11.72 16.41 -3.81
C ALA A 92 11.90 17.50 -4.87
N LEU A 93 11.52 18.72 -4.53
CA LEU A 93 11.68 19.93 -5.33
C LEU A 93 13.05 20.55 -5.08
N ARG A 94 13.73 21.01 -6.15
CA ARG A 94 15.10 21.59 -6.03
C ARG A 94 15.29 22.95 -6.66
N ALA A 95 14.56 23.28 -7.72
CA ALA A 95 14.69 24.57 -8.38
C ALA A 95 13.34 25.10 -8.84
N LEU A 96 13.20 26.42 -8.83
CA LEU A 96 12.03 27.15 -9.33
C LEU A 96 12.45 28.16 -10.41
N GLN A 97 11.66 28.26 -11.46
CA GLN A 97 11.79 29.30 -12.48
C GLN A 97 10.42 29.86 -12.83
N THR A 98 10.34 31.19 -12.97
CA THR A 98 9.12 31.85 -13.44
C THR A 98 9.25 32.21 -14.91
N THR A 99 8.14 32.17 -15.63
CA THR A 99 8.08 32.55 -17.04
C THR A 99 7.27 33.83 -17.24
N PRO A 100 7.47 34.59 -18.33
CA PRO A 100 6.79 35.87 -18.56
C PRO A 100 5.26 35.81 -18.60
N ASP A 101 4.68 34.65 -18.87
CA ASP A 101 3.23 34.40 -18.83
C ASP A 101 2.69 34.14 -17.41
N GLY A 102 3.56 34.17 -16.39
CA GLY A 102 3.21 34.01 -14.98
C GLY A 102 3.14 32.57 -14.49
N MET A 103 3.56 31.61 -15.31
CA MET A 103 3.69 30.21 -14.91
C MET A 103 4.95 29.98 -14.08
N LEU A 104 4.88 29.01 -13.17
CA LEU A 104 5.97 28.59 -12.30
C LEU A 104 6.37 27.16 -12.67
N TYR A 105 7.66 26.90 -12.82
CA TYR A 105 8.21 25.59 -13.16
C TYR A 105 9.11 25.12 -12.03
N ALA A 106 8.92 23.90 -11.57
CA ALA A 106 9.73 23.30 -10.52
C ALA A 106 10.41 22.01 -11.00
N THR A 107 11.70 21.85 -10.72
CA THR A 107 12.36 20.55 -10.94
C THR A 107 12.03 19.62 -9.77
N SER A 108 11.62 18.39 -10.05
CA SER A 108 11.20 17.41 -9.06
C SER A 108 11.89 16.05 -9.24
N TYR A 109 12.26 15.40 -8.13
CA TYR A 109 13.01 14.14 -8.11
C TYR A 109 12.35 13.11 -7.18
N ASP A 110 12.17 11.90 -7.69
CA ASP A 110 11.85 10.72 -6.87
C ASP A 110 13.09 9.88 -6.67
N PHE A 111 13.24 9.39 -5.44
CA PHE A 111 14.40 8.63 -5.01
C PHE A 111 14.01 7.17 -4.73
N ALA A 112 14.89 6.23 -5.05
CA ALA A 112 14.76 4.84 -4.62
C ALA A 112 15.15 4.69 -3.15
N ASP A 113 16.30 5.30 -2.85
CA ASP A 113 16.98 5.43 -1.56
C ASP A 113 17.54 6.86 -1.49
N ASP A 114 18.11 7.30 -0.36
CA ASP A 114 18.48 8.71 -0.12
C ASP A 114 19.41 9.35 -1.18
N ASN A 115 20.15 8.55 -1.98
CA ASN A 115 21.13 9.07 -2.95
C ASN A 115 20.86 8.75 -4.43
N ARG A 116 19.83 7.97 -4.79
CA ARG A 116 19.65 7.53 -6.20
C ARG A 116 18.32 7.95 -6.79
N ILE A 117 18.38 8.73 -7.86
CA ILE A 117 17.22 9.29 -8.55
C ILE A 117 16.59 8.19 -9.41
N VAL A 118 15.34 7.84 -9.12
CA VAL A 118 14.49 6.94 -9.91
C VAL A 118 13.82 7.70 -11.03
N ARG A 119 13.43 8.94 -10.75
CA ARG A 119 12.72 9.78 -11.69
C ARG A 119 13.10 11.23 -11.50
N MET A 120 13.31 11.94 -12.60
CA MET A 120 13.43 13.40 -12.63
C MET A 120 12.38 14.01 -13.54
N SER A 121 11.85 15.16 -13.16
CA SER A 121 10.78 15.82 -13.90
C SER A 121 10.83 17.35 -13.76
N VAL A 122 10.15 18.03 -14.68
CA VAL A 122 9.90 19.48 -14.61
C VAL A 122 8.39 19.68 -14.55
N GLU A 123 7.92 20.09 -13.38
CA GLU A 123 6.49 20.24 -13.05
C GLU A 123 6.03 21.67 -13.28
N GLN A 124 4.85 21.83 -13.88
CA GLN A 124 4.26 23.13 -14.21
C GLN A 124 3.18 23.49 -13.21
N TYR A 125 3.25 24.71 -12.67
CA TYR A 125 2.29 25.29 -11.75
C TYR A 125 1.77 26.61 -12.29
N ARG A 126 0.46 26.81 -12.16
CA ARG A 126 -0.15 28.13 -12.37
C ARG A 126 0.23 29.08 -11.25
N GLU A 127 0.06 30.39 -11.50
CA GLU A 127 0.33 31.45 -10.51
C GLU A 127 -0.47 31.31 -9.19
N ASN A 128 -1.53 30.49 -9.17
CA ASN A 128 -2.34 30.20 -7.99
C ASN A 128 -1.96 28.89 -7.28
N GLY A 129 -0.84 28.26 -7.65
CA GLY A 129 -0.31 27.04 -7.05
C GLY A 129 -0.88 25.73 -7.58
N TRP A 130 -1.78 25.78 -8.55
CA TRP A 130 -2.36 24.58 -9.14
C TRP A 130 -1.36 23.93 -10.10
N HIS A 131 -1.01 22.68 -9.84
CA HIS A 131 -0.29 21.83 -10.79
C HIS A 131 -1.11 21.69 -12.08
N GLU A 132 -0.51 22.05 -13.21
CA GLU A 132 -1.15 22.05 -14.53
C GLU A 132 -0.77 20.82 -15.35
N ALA A 133 0.52 20.50 -15.40
CA ALA A 133 1.07 19.40 -16.18
C ALA A 133 2.52 19.13 -15.77
N THR A 134 3.06 17.99 -16.23
CA THR A 134 4.49 17.68 -16.22
C THR A 134 5.05 18.01 -17.60
N LEU A 135 6.02 18.93 -17.70
CA LEU A 135 6.65 19.34 -18.95
C LEU A 135 7.59 18.27 -19.49
N TYR A 136 8.38 17.69 -18.59
CA TYR A 136 9.44 16.74 -18.89
C TYR A 136 9.50 15.69 -17.80
N GLU A 137 9.74 14.43 -18.17
CA GLU A 137 9.87 13.31 -17.26
C GLU A 137 10.87 12.30 -17.81
N GLU A 138 11.76 11.80 -16.96
CA GLU A 138 12.74 10.77 -17.27
C GLU A 138 12.87 9.80 -16.10
N THR A 139 12.79 8.50 -16.38
CA THR A 139 12.86 7.41 -15.40
C THR A 139 14.07 6.52 -15.64
N PHE A 140 14.70 6.07 -14.55
CA PHE A 140 15.95 5.31 -14.58
C PHE A 140 15.75 3.87 -14.07
N GLU A 141 16.29 2.90 -14.80
CA GLU A 141 16.37 1.51 -14.34
C GLU A 141 17.42 1.36 -13.22
N GLU A 142 17.31 0.32 -12.40
CA GLU A 142 18.07 0.15 -11.15
C GLU A 142 19.60 0.24 -11.31
N GLY A 143 20.16 -0.22 -12.43
CA GLY A 143 21.59 -0.16 -12.71
C GLY A 143 22.10 1.20 -13.19
N ASP A 144 21.21 2.08 -13.66
CA ASP A 144 21.55 3.35 -14.33
C ASP A 144 21.08 4.58 -13.54
N ARG A 145 20.62 4.41 -12.29
CA ARG A 145 20.10 5.52 -11.47
C ARG A 145 21.21 6.52 -11.15
N PRO A 146 21.08 7.80 -11.55
CA PRO A 146 22.08 8.80 -11.23
C PRO A 146 22.06 9.12 -9.73
N VAL A 147 23.23 9.55 -9.23
CA VAL A 147 23.39 10.02 -7.86
C VAL A 147 22.66 11.35 -7.63
N TYR A 148 22.37 11.68 -6.37
CA TYR A 148 21.63 12.87 -5.96
C TYR A 148 22.13 14.17 -6.63
N ASN A 149 23.45 14.33 -6.71
CA ASN A 149 24.09 15.53 -7.25
C ASN A 149 24.12 15.60 -8.79
N ALA A 150 23.56 14.61 -9.50
CA ALA A 150 23.56 14.53 -10.97
C ALA A 150 22.19 14.88 -11.60
N GLY A 151 21.34 15.59 -10.85
CA GLY A 151 20.08 16.14 -11.35
C GLY A 151 20.23 17.26 -12.40
N MET A 152 19.20 18.09 -12.57
CA MET A 152 19.20 19.25 -13.46
C MET A 152 19.86 20.45 -12.76
N LEU A 153 21.14 20.69 -13.05
CA LEU A 153 21.96 21.70 -12.37
C LEU A 153 21.95 23.04 -13.13
N GLY A 154 22.00 24.17 -12.41
CA GLY A 154 22.00 25.49 -13.04
C GLY A 154 20.73 25.80 -13.86
N PHE A 155 19.58 25.25 -13.43
CA PHE A 155 18.30 25.34 -14.13
C PHE A 155 17.83 26.81 -14.30
N LYS A 156 17.85 27.31 -15.54
CA LYS A 156 17.45 28.69 -15.90
C LYS A 156 16.44 28.71 -17.04
N TYR A 157 15.52 29.67 -16.99
CA TYR A 157 14.64 29.99 -18.11
C TYR A 157 15.22 31.10 -18.98
N TYR A 158 15.19 30.93 -20.31
CA TYR A 158 15.55 31.97 -21.26
C TYR A 158 14.91 31.73 -22.64
N ASP A 159 14.40 32.79 -23.27
CA ASP A 159 13.85 32.81 -24.63
C ASP A 159 12.96 31.61 -25.00
N GLY A 160 11.98 31.29 -24.13
CA GLY A 160 11.02 30.22 -24.40
C GLY A 160 11.60 28.80 -24.29
N ALA A 161 12.66 28.59 -23.52
CA ALA A 161 13.19 27.28 -23.17
C ALA A 161 13.84 27.31 -21.77
N PHE A 162 14.04 26.12 -21.20
CA PHE A 162 14.86 25.94 -20.00
C PHE A 162 16.23 25.40 -20.38
N TYR A 163 17.25 25.82 -19.64
CA TYR A 163 18.63 25.39 -19.81
C TYR A 163 19.15 24.86 -18.49
N PHE A 164 19.84 23.72 -18.51
CA PHE A 164 20.46 23.12 -17.34
C PHE A 164 21.60 22.21 -17.76
N VAL A 165 22.46 21.85 -16.81
CA VAL A 165 23.55 20.90 -16.99
C VAL A 165 23.15 19.55 -16.41
N LYS A 166 23.44 18.48 -17.17
CA LYS A 166 23.41 17.09 -16.71
C LYS A 166 24.82 16.54 -16.63
N LYS A 167 25.13 15.79 -15.56
CA LYS A 167 26.40 15.09 -15.40
C LYS A 167 26.27 13.63 -15.82
N ASN A 168 27.34 13.12 -16.41
CA ASN A 168 27.62 11.71 -16.63
C ASN A 168 28.94 11.36 -15.92
N ALA A 169 29.34 10.08 -15.93
CA ALA A 169 30.59 9.65 -15.27
C ALA A 169 31.83 10.45 -15.75
N ASP A 170 31.99 10.65 -17.06
CA ASP A 170 33.19 11.26 -17.65
C ASP A 170 32.90 12.52 -18.50
N SER A 171 31.73 13.12 -18.32
CA SER A 171 31.36 14.37 -19.02
C SER A 171 30.19 15.06 -18.35
N PHE A 172 29.93 16.31 -18.73
CA PHE A 172 28.68 16.99 -18.45
C PHE A 172 28.16 17.68 -19.71
N CYS A 173 26.85 17.88 -19.80
CA CYS A 173 26.21 18.41 -21.00
C CYS A 173 25.26 19.56 -20.67
N LEU A 174 25.40 20.67 -21.40
CA LEU A 174 24.38 21.71 -21.46
C LEU A 174 23.18 21.17 -22.25
N THR A 175 22.01 21.17 -21.61
CA THR A 175 20.76 20.65 -22.17
C THR A 175 19.76 21.79 -22.29
N ARG A 176 19.06 21.83 -23.43
CA ARG A 176 17.93 22.74 -23.67
C ARG A 176 16.62 21.95 -23.63
N LEU A 177 15.73 22.31 -22.72
CA LEU A 177 14.37 21.80 -22.65
C LEU A 177 13.39 22.79 -23.28
N ASN A 178 12.81 22.39 -24.40
CA ASN A 178 11.80 23.16 -25.12
C ASN A 178 10.45 23.07 -24.41
N MET A 179 9.60 24.08 -24.63
CA MET A 179 8.25 24.16 -24.02
C MET A 179 7.27 23.09 -24.54
N ASP A 180 7.65 22.31 -25.55
CA ASP A 180 6.88 21.14 -26.02
C ASP A 180 7.27 19.84 -25.28
N GLY A 181 8.19 19.91 -24.32
CA GLY A 181 8.68 18.80 -23.51
C GLY A 181 9.88 18.07 -24.12
N THR A 182 10.39 18.51 -25.27
CA THR A 182 11.58 17.91 -25.87
C THR A 182 12.86 18.45 -25.23
N ALA A 183 13.75 17.57 -24.80
CA ALA A 183 15.08 17.91 -24.30
C ALA A 183 16.15 17.61 -25.35
N GLU A 184 16.99 18.59 -25.66
CA GLU A 184 18.06 18.52 -26.64
C GLU A 184 19.42 18.76 -25.95
N GLU A 185 20.36 17.83 -26.14
CA GLU A 185 21.75 18.02 -25.75
C GLU A 185 22.43 19.02 -26.69
N MET A 186 22.88 20.14 -26.14
CA MET A 186 23.46 21.26 -26.91
C MET A 186 24.98 21.11 -27.04
N LYS A 187 25.67 21.05 -25.89
CA LYS A 187 27.14 21.02 -25.82
C LYS A 187 27.59 20.03 -24.75
N VAL A 188 28.46 19.11 -25.14
CA VAL A 188 29.04 18.09 -24.25
C VAL A 188 30.48 18.48 -23.92
N TYR A 189 30.80 18.45 -22.63
CA TYR A 189 32.08 18.85 -22.07
C TYR A 189 32.75 17.63 -21.42
N PRO A 190 33.86 17.11 -21.98
CA PRO A 190 34.60 16.00 -21.40
C PRO A 190 35.25 16.39 -20.07
N TYR A 191 35.03 15.61 -19.01
CA TYR A 191 35.65 15.80 -17.70
C TYR A 191 35.70 14.46 -16.97
N GLU A 192 36.89 13.94 -16.68
CA GLU A 192 37.05 12.63 -16.03
C GLU A 192 36.49 12.65 -14.59
N GLN A 193 35.65 11.65 -14.25
CA GLN A 193 34.96 11.58 -12.95
C GLN A 193 34.15 12.86 -12.63
N ALA A 194 33.37 13.33 -13.61
CA ALA A 194 32.56 14.53 -13.49
C ALA A 194 31.48 14.41 -12.40
N ASP A 195 30.88 13.23 -12.25
CA ASP A 195 29.93 12.93 -11.18
C ASP A 195 30.53 13.09 -9.78
N ARG A 196 31.81 12.73 -9.63
CA ARG A 196 32.59 12.83 -8.39
C ARG A 196 33.07 14.24 -8.08
N PHE A 197 33.73 14.92 -9.02
CA PHE A 197 34.45 16.18 -8.72
C PHE A 197 33.62 17.44 -8.94
N LEU A 198 32.63 17.44 -9.85
CA LEU A 198 31.89 18.66 -10.19
C LEU A 198 30.74 18.92 -9.21
N LEU A 199 30.74 20.12 -8.64
CA LEU A 199 29.89 20.50 -7.53
C LEU A 199 28.69 21.35 -7.96
N ALA A 200 28.97 22.49 -8.61
CA ALA A 200 27.95 23.48 -8.94
C ALA A 200 28.17 24.08 -10.33
N PHE A 201 27.07 24.51 -10.96
CA PHE A 201 27.06 25.03 -12.32
C PHE A 201 26.26 26.32 -12.42
N ALA A 202 26.79 27.24 -13.22
CA ALA A 202 26.13 28.46 -13.65
C ALA A 202 25.99 28.41 -15.18
N VAL A 203 24.76 28.53 -15.67
CA VAL A 203 24.47 28.59 -17.11
C VAL A 203 24.22 30.03 -17.51
N CYS A 204 24.83 30.47 -18.61
CA CYS A 204 24.50 31.71 -19.30
C CYS A 204 23.74 31.39 -20.59
N PRO A 205 22.39 31.36 -20.58
CA PRO A 205 21.61 30.95 -21.75
C PRO A 205 21.80 31.85 -22.98
N GLN A 206 22.13 33.13 -22.79
CA GLN A 206 22.34 34.12 -23.84
C GLN A 206 23.53 33.76 -24.75
N THR A 207 24.62 33.31 -24.14
CA THR A 207 25.88 32.99 -24.81
C THR A 207 26.11 31.47 -24.94
N GLU A 208 25.24 30.67 -24.34
CA GLU A 208 25.39 29.22 -24.18
C GLU A 208 26.71 28.83 -23.50
N GLU A 209 27.22 29.70 -22.63
CA GLU A 209 28.40 29.46 -21.81
C GLU A 209 28.02 28.78 -20.49
N VAL A 210 28.93 27.97 -19.98
CA VAL A 210 28.77 27.25 -18.72
C VAL A 210 29.98 27.53 -17.85
N TYR A 211 29.73 27.90 -16.60
CA TYR A 211 30.73 28.02 -15.55
C TYR A 211 30.47 26.93 -14.51
N PHE A 212 31.52 26.40 -13.90
CA PHE A 212 31.38 25.39 -12.86
C PHE A 212 32.42 25.55 -11.76
N ALA A 213 32.10 25.02 -10.59
CA ALA A 213 33.06 24.81 -9.50
C ALA A 213 33.25 23.32 -9.24
N ASP A 214 34.46 22.96 -8.84
CA ASP A 214 34.80 21.60 -8.41
C ASP A 214 34.97 21.51 -6.88
N LYS A 215 35.03 20.28 -6.38
CA LYS A 215 35.26 19.99 -4.95
C LYS A 215 36.67 20.34 -4.46
N LEU A 216 37.58 20.73 -5.35
CA LEU A 216 38.96 21.09 -5.04
C LEU A 216 39.15 22.61 -4.86
N GLY A 217 38.07 23.39 -5.05
CA GLY A 217 38.08 24.83 -4.88
C GLY A 217 38.34 25.61 -6.16
N GLY A 218 38.37 24.95 -7.31
CA GLY A 218 38.54 25.60 -8.61
C GLY A 218 37.22 26.13 -9.17
N VAL A 219 37.28 27.27 -9.86
CA VAL A 219 36.17 27.83 -10.64
C VAL A 219 36.63 27.97 -12.09
N PHE A 220 35.84 27.44 -13.02
CA PHE A 220 36.23 27.28 -14.42
C PHE A 220 35.16 27.79 -15.37
N HIS A 221 35.61 28.27 -16.52
CA HIS A 221 34.80 28.39 -17.73
C HIS A 221 34.90 27.10 -18.55
N ALA A 222 33.75 26.55 -18.95
CA ALA A 222 33.68 25.28 -19.65
C ALA A 222 34.09 25.38 -21.12
N VAL A 223 34.88 24.44 -21.62
CA VAL A 223 35.37 24.41 -23.01
C VAL A 223 35.12 23.03 -23.61
N GLU A 224 34.49 22.96 -24.78
CA GLU A 224 34.00 21.69 -25.39
C GLU A 224 35.10 20.66 -25.68
N ASN A 225 36.37 21.08 -25.82
CA ASN A 225 37.48 20.17 -26.05
C ASN A 225 38.06 19.56 -24.75
N GLY A 226 37.46 19.85 -23.59
CA GLY A 226 37.91 19.42 -22.26
C GLY A 226 39.05 20.25 -21.65
N ALA A 227 39.60 21.22 -22.40
CA ALA A 227 40.62 22.13 -21.88
C ALA A 227 39.97 23.33 -21.19
N HIS A 228 39.26 23.06 -20.09
CA HIS A 228 38.55 24.04 -19.27
C HIS A 228 39.48 25.18 -18.83
N GLU A 229 38.97 26.42 -18.88
CA GLU A 229 39.76 27.61 -18.55
C GLU A 229 39.56 27.96 -17.06
N PRO A 230 40.61 27.87 -16.22
CA PRO A 230 40.50 28.27 -14.82
C PRO A 230 40.38 29.79 -14.71
N LEU A 231 39.41 30.25 -13.93
CA LEU A 231 39.26 31.67 -13.61
C LEU A 231 40.23 32.05 -12.48
N PRO A 232 40.73 33.30 -12.43
CA PRO A 232 41.68 33.77 -11.41
C PRO A 232 40.99 33.99 -10.06
N TYR A 233 40.53 32.91 -9.44
CA TYR A 233 39.79 32.93 -8.19
C TYR A 233 40.67 33.45 -7.04
N PRO A 234 40.17 34.34 -6.16
CA PRO A 234 40.98 34.91 -5.10
C PRO A 234 41.47 33.83 -4.13
N GLU A 235 42.74 33.90 -3.74
CA GLU A 235 43.22 33.13 -2.58
C GLU A 235 42.47 33.62 -1.32
N ALA A 236 42.17 32.69 -0.42
CA ALA A 236 41.57 33.03 0.86
C ALA A 236 42.45 34.08 1.59
N PRO A 237 41.86 35.09 2.26
CA PRO A 237 42.62 36.03 3.07
C PRO A 237 43.50 35.28 4.09
N GLU A 238 44.66 35.83 4.50
CA GLU A 238 45.52 35.18 5.50
C GLU A 238 44.72 34.71 6.73
N ALA A 239 45.10 33.52 7.20
CA ALA A 239 44.40 32.65 8.14
C ALA A 239 43.65 33.32 9.32
N PRO A 240 42.56 32.68 9.81
CA PRO A 240 42.04 31.38 9.38
C PRO A 240 40.94 31.52 8.32
N ALA A 241 41.28 31.32 7.05
CA ALA A 241 40.31 31.21 5.97
C ALA A 241 40.82 30.20 4.92
N PHE A 242 39.93 29.32 4.50
CA PHE A 242 40.08 28.46 3.34
C PHE A 242 38.93 28.82 2.38
N SER A 243 39.15 28.69 1.07
CA SER A 243 38.14 29.02 0.06
C SER A 243 37.37 27.76 -0.33
N VAL A 244 36.03 27.82 -0.35
CA VAL A 244 35.13 26.77 -0.83
C VAL A 244 34.05 27.40 -1.71
N PRO A 245 34.33 27.58 -3.02
CA PRO A 245 33.32 28.00 -4.00
C PRO A 245 32.22 26.94 -4.08
N TYR A 246 31.00 27.30 -3.68
CA TYR A 246 29.92 26.32 -3.48
C TYR A 246 28.69 26.56 -4.37
N ALA A 247 28.23 27.80 -4.48
CA ALA A 247 27.07 28.15 -5.29
C ALA A 247 27.43 29.17 -6.37
N LEU A 248 26.92 28.96 -7.59
CA LEU A 248 27.20 29.78 -8.76
C LEU A 248 25.90 30.22 -9.41
N THR A 249 25.84 31.47 -9.86
CA THR A 249 24.76 31.95 -10.73
C THR A 249 25.28 33.05 -11.66
N VAL A 250 24.60 33.26 -12.79
CA VAL A 250 24.89 34.38 -13.69
C VAL A 250 23.77 35.41 -13.57
N LEU A 251 24.13 36.66 -13.35
CA LEU A 251 23.23 37.81 -13.30
C LEU A 251 23.83 38.91 -14.18
N ASP A 252 23.06 39.43 -15.14
CA ASP A 252 23.51 40.44 -16.11
C ASP A 252 24.87 40.14 -16.76
N GLU A 253 25.05 38.91 -17.27
CA GLU A 253 26.30 38.39 -17.89
C GLU A 253 27.52 38.29 -16.96
N ALA A 254 27.39 38.70 -15.69
CA ALA A 254 28.44 38.52 -14.69
C ALA A 254 28.22 37.24 -13.87
N LEU A 255 29.31 36.54 -13.57
CA LEU A 255 29.29 35.34 -12.74
C LEU A 255 29.38 35.74 -11.26
N TYR A 256 28.45 35.25 -10.47
CA TYR A 256 28.44 35.38 -9.01
C TYR A 256 28.75 34.03 -8.38
N VAL A 257 29.64 34.05 -7.40
CA VAL A 257 30.10 32.85 -6.69
C VAL A 257 29.97 33.08 -5.19
N SER A 258 29.31 32.14 -4.51
CA SER A 258 29.29 32.07 -3.05
C SER A 258 30.44 31.20 -2.59
N ASP A 259 31.30 31.77 -1.76
CA ASP A 259 32.37 31.06 -1.08
C ASP A 259 31.98 30.85 0.38
N ILE A 260 31.60 29.63 0.72
CA ILE A 260 31.20 29.28 2.08
C ILE A 260 32.42 29.15 3.02
N GLY A 261 33.62 29.02 2.45
CA GLY A 261 34.88 28.97 3.21
C GLY A 261 35.33 30.36 3.65
N THR A 262 35.37 31.34 2.74
CA THR A 262 35.74 32.73 3.06
C THR A 262 34.56 33.57 3.55
N ARG A 263 33.33 33.05 3.43
CA ARG A 263 32.08 33.72 3.80
C ARG A 263 31.80 34.96 2.94
N MET A 264 32.28 34.93 1.69
CA MET A 264 32.23 36.05 0.75
C MET A 264 31.40 35.69 -0.49
N ILE A 265 30.74 36.69 -1.04
CA ILE A 265 30.16 36.63 -2.39
C ILE A 265 31.06 37.40 -3.34
N TYR A 266 31.53 36.72 -4.37
CA TYR A 266 32.38 37.31 -5.40
C TYR A 266 31.60 37.51 -6.70
N LYS A 267 31.86 38.64 -7.38
CA LYS A 267 31.44 38.91 -8.76
C LYS A 267 32.65 38.85 -9.67
N TYR A 268 32.57 38.04 -10.71
CA TYR A 268 33.54 37.99 -11.81
C TYR A 268 33.02 38.81 -12.99
N GLU A 269 33.77 39.85 -13.34
CA GLU A 269 33.49 40.77 -14.45
C GLU A 269 34.83 41.31 -14.97
N ASP A 270 34.95 41.53 -16.28
CA ASP A 270 36.16 42.08 -16.91
C ASP A 270 37.47 41.34 -16.56
N GLY A 271 37.39 40.02 -16.31
CA GLY A 271 38.57 39.17 -16.06
C GLY A 271 39.05 39.14 -14.60
N ALA A 272 38.32 39.73 -13.65
CA ALA A 272 38.70 39.76 -12.24
C ALA A 272 37.52 39.49 -11.29
N PHE A 273 37.80 38.83 -10.17
CA PHE A 273 36.85 38.70 -9.07
C PHE A 273 36.90 39.91 -8.13
N THR A 274 35.73 40.38 -7.71
CA THR A 274 35.56 41.46 -6.73
C THR A 274 34.59 41.01 -5.63
N VAL A 275 34.84 41.39 -4.38
CA VAL A 275 33.93 41.09 -3.27
C VAL A 275 32.72 42.02 -3.35
N VAL A 276 31.52 41.44 -3.38
CA VAL A 276 30.25 42.18 -3.42
C VAL A 276 29.58 42.22 -2.05
N LEU A 277 29.72 41.13 -1.27
CA LEU A 277 29.15 41.02 0.07
C LEU A 277 30.04 40.12 0.94
N SER A 278 30.32 40.58 2.17
CA SER A 278 30.82 39.73 3.25
C SER A 278 29.64 39.33 4.13
N MET A 279 29.49 38.03 4.42
CA MET A 279 28.44 37.57 5.33
C MET A 279 28.66 38.04 6.78
N ASP A 280 29.86 38.49 7.12
CA ASP A 280 30.17 39.06 8.44
C ASP A 280 29.70 40.52 8.58
N ASP A 281 29.45 41.21 7.46
CA ASP A 281 28.94 42.59 7.43
C ASP A 281 27.42 42.66 7.49
N VAL A 282 26.73 41.52 7.36
CA VAL A 282 25.26 41.45 7.47
C VAL A 282 24.89 41.55 8.95
N GLU A 283 24.21 42.62 9.37
CA GLU A 283 23.65 42.73 10.71
C GLU A 283 22.53 41.68 10.89
N LEU A 284 22.89 40.52 11.41
CA LEU A 284 21.96 39.43 11.65
C LEU A 284 21.19 39.66 12.97
N THR A 285 19.88 39.38 12.94
CA THR A 285 19.06 39.20 14.16
C THR A 285 19.37 37.90 14.90
N VAL A 286 20.29 37.09 14.36
CA VAL A 286 20.70 35.77 14.84
C VAL A 286 22.13 35.85 15.41
N GLU A 287 22.42 35.07 16.45
CA GLU A 287 23.64 35.16 17.28
C GLU A 287 24.93 34.68 16.57
N TYR A 288 24.83 34.18 15.32
CA TYR A 288 25.92 33.51 14.59
C TYR A 288 26.02 33.96 13.13
N SER A 289 27.22 33.84 12.57
CA SER A 289 27.53 34.30 11.23
C SER A 289 27.08 33.27 10.16
N ALA A 290 26.12 33.64 9.31
CA ALA A 290 25.47 32.75 8.33
C ALA A 290 26.35 32.39 7.11
N LEU A 291 26.06 31.27 6.44
CA LEU A 291 26.66 30.87 5.15
C LEU A 291 25.62 30.94 4.02
N ALA A 292 26.03 31.38 2.84
CA ALA A 292 25.17 31.43 1.66
C ALA A 292 25.33 30.14 0.84
N TYR A 293 24.50 29.14 1.14
CA TYR A 293 24.57 27.83 0.48
C TYR A 293 23.98 27.83 -0.93
N TRP A 294 23.23 28.87 -1.29
CA TRP A 294 22.61 28.93 -2.61
C TRP A 294 22.50 30.37 -3.12
N LEU A 295 22.69 30.53 -4.43
CA LEU A 295 22.62 31.79 -5.16
C LEU A 295 21.70 31.67 -6.36
N THR A 296 20.99 32.75 -6.66
CA THR A 296 20.17 32.83 -7.87
C THR A 296 19.93 34.23 -8.36
N ASP A 297 19.57 34.29 -9.63
CA ASP A 297 18.96 35.46 -10.24
C ASP A 297 17.46 35.49 -9.90
N LEU A 298 17.01 36.55 -9.23
CA LEU A 298 15.59 36.76 -8.90
C LEU A 298 14.76 37.27 -10.10
N SER A 299 15.34 37.32 -11.30
CA SER A 299 14.69 37.75 -12.55
C SER A 299 14.26 39.21 -12.59
N ASP A 300 14.66 40.02 -11.60
CA ASP A 300 14.41 41.45 -11.47
C ASP A 300 15.69 42.29 -11.38
N GLY A 301 16.85 41.67 -11.59
CA GLY A 301 18.18 42.27 -11.45
C GLY A 301 18.79 42.10 -10.05
N ASN A 302 18.08 41.51 -9.09
CA ASN A 302 18.61 41.26 -7.75
C ASN A 302 19.13 39.83 -7.60
N LEU A 303 20.12 39.67 -6.70
CA LEU A 303 20.68 38.37 -6.36
C LEU A 303 19.96 37.79 -5.14
N GLY A 304 19.33 36.64 -5.30
CA GLY A 304 18.70 35.89 -4.22
C GLY A 304 19.71 34.96 -3.54
N MET A 305 19.65 34.87 -2.22
CA MET A 305 20.58 34.09 -1.41
C MET A 305 19.83 33.31 -0.34
N ILE A 306 20.27 32.08 -0.09
CA ILE A 306 19.69 31.23 0.95
C ILE A 306 20.77 30.79 1.92
N THR A 307 20.44 30.95 3.20
CA THR A 307 21.18 30.41 4.33
C THR A 307 20.34 29.33 5.00
N ARG A 308 20.89 28.61 5.98
CA ARG A 308 20.10 27.61 6.73
C ARG A 308 18.93 28.21 7.50
N SER A 309 19.07 29.47 7.91
CA SER A 309 18.17 30.13 8.87
C SER A 309 17.20 31.12 8.22
N PHE A 310 17.56 31.70 7.08
CA PHE A 310 16.75 32.72 6.39
C PHE A 310 17.19 32.85 4.92
N ALA A 311 16.31 33.42 4.10
CA ALA A 311 16.67 33.91 2.77
C ALA A 311 16.84 35.43 2.78
N MET A 312 17.65 35.93 1.86
CA MET A 312 17.89 37.35 1.68
C MET A 312 18.07 37.68 0.20
N GLN A 313 17.91 38.96 -0.13
CA GLN A 313 18.22 39.49 -1.44
C GLN A 313 19.28 40.57 -1.34
N LEU A 314 20.17 40.61 -2.35
CA LEU A 314 21.15 41.67 -2.56
C LEU A 314 20.69 42.50 -3.77
N ALA A 315 20.31 43.75 -3.50
CA ALA A 315 19.86 44.69 -4.49
C ALA A 315 21.03 45.25 -5.33
N THR A 316 20.72 45.74 -6.53
CA THR A 316 21.72 46.36 -7.44
C THR A 316 22.45 47.56 -6.86
N ASP A 317 21.90 48.23 -5.84
CA ASP A 317 22.53 49.36 -5.14
C ASP A 317 23.41 48.92 -3.95
N GLY A 318 23.55 47.61 -3.72
CA GLY A 318 24.34 47.00 -2.66
C GLY A 318 23.59 46.83 -1.34
N GLN A 319 22.29 47.13 -1.25
CA GLN A 319 21.51 46.88 -0.04
C GLN A 319 21.13 45.40 0.12
N VAL A 320 21.24 44.89 1.34
CA VAL A 320 20.82 43.54 1.72
C VAL A 320 19.49 43.61 2.46
N GLU A 321 18.52 42.80 2.04
CA GLU A 321 17.21 42.70 2.68
C GLU A 321 16.91 41.24 3.05
N ILE A 322 16.57 41.00 4.33
CA ILE A 322 16.16 39.68 4.83
C ILE A 322 14.67 39.48 4.52
N LEU A 323 14.34 38.34 3.91
CA LEU A 323 12.97 38.03 3.50
C LEU A 323 12.16 37.48 4.68
N PRO A 324 10.83 37.75 4.72
CA PRO A 324 9.97 37.30 5.80
C PRO A 324 9.85 35.77 5.83
N VAL A 325 9.86 35.21 7.05
CA VAL A 325 9.61 33.79 7.33
C VAL A 325 8.27 33.55 8.05
N GLU A 326 7.58 34.62 8.47
CA GLU A 326 6.21 34.55 8.97
C GLU A 326 5.28 35.23 7.96
N PHE A 327 4.29 34.49 7.46
CA PHE A 327 3.41 34.97 6.40
C PHE A 327 2.02 35.23 6.93
N THR A 328 1.52 36.46 6.78
CA THR A 328 0.20 36.83 7.31
C THR A 328 -0.92 36.52 6.32
N TYR A 329 -2.08 36.08 6.81
CA TYR A 329 -3.25 35.92 5.96
C TYR A 329 -3.89 37.27 5.68
N ASP A 330 -4.22 37.53 4.41
CA ASP A 330 -5.10 38.63 4.07
C ASP A 330 -6.55 38.36 4.57
N ALA A 331 -7.37 39.41 4.54
CA ALA A 331 -8.75 39.33 5.02
C ALA A 331 -9.61 38.34 4.23
N ILE A 332 -9.35 38.17 2.93
CA ILE A 332 -10.12 37.29 2.05
C ILE A 332 -9.78 35.83 2.34
N THR A 333 -8.50 35.50 2.50
CA THR A 333 -8.02 34.15 2.85
C THR A 333 -8.54 33.74 4.21
N SER A 334 -8.43 34.63 5.20
CA SER A 334 -9.00 34.40 6.54
C SER A 334 -10.50 34.09 6.49
N LEU A 335 -11.28 34.88 5.75
CA LEU A 335 -12.71 34.64 5.57
C LEU A 335 -12.99 33.31 4.86
N GLY A 336 -12.18 32.95 3.87
CA GLY A 336 -12.27 31.69 3.12
C GLY A 336 -12.05 30.46 3.99
N ILE A 337 -11.08 30.50 4.90
CA ILE A 337 -10.81 29.45 5.90
C ILE A 337 -12.01 29.29 6.83
N TRP A 338 -12.52 30.39 7.40
CA TRP A 338 -13.72 30.38 8.24
C TRP A 338 -14.94 29.78 7.51
N LEU A 339 -15.18 30.21 6.27
CA LEU A 339 -16.30 29.73 5.47
C LEU A 339 -16.18 28.22 5.19
N TRP A 340 -14.96 27.73 4.92
CA TRP A 340 -14.71 26.31 4.68
C TRP A 340 -15.06 25.45 5.89
N TRP A 341 -14.55 25.81 7.08
CA TRP A 341 -14.86 25.11 8.33
C TRP A 341 -16.35 25.14 8.67
N VAL A 342 -17.04 26.27 8.41
CA VAL A 342 -18.50 26.36 8.57
C VAL A 342 -19.24 25.44 7.60
N CYS A 343 -18.85 25.39 6.33
CA CYS A 343 -19.44 24.49 5.35
C CYS A 343 -19.24 23.01 5.71
N VAL A 344 -18.03 22.62 6.14
CA VAL A 344 -17.74 21.26 6.61
C VAL A 344 -18.58 20.91 7.84
N ALA A 345 -18.71 21.82 8.81
CA ALA A 345 -19.55 21.61 9.98
C ALA A 345 -21.03 21.42 9.61
N ILE A 346 -21.57 22.24 8.70
CA ILE A 346 -22.97 22.12 8.24
C ILE A 346 -23.19 20.81 7.47
N LEU A 347 -22.27 20.42 6.58
CA LEU A 347 -22.34 19.16 5.83
C LEU A 347 -22.23 17.95 6.76
N GLY A 348 -21.30 17.98 7.72
CA GLY A 348 -21.12 16.94 8.73
C GLY A 348 -22.37 16.78 9.61
N LEU A 349 -22.94 17.87 10.10
CA LEU A 349 -24.19 17.87 10.85
C LEU A 349 -25.37 17.37 10.00
N SER A 350 -25.41 17.71 8.72
CA SER A 350 -26.46 17.26 7.78
C SER A 350 -26.36 15.77 7.47
N LEU A 351 -25.15 15.25 7.26
CA LEU A 351 -24.87 13.82 7.10
C LEU A 351 -25.23 13.04 8.35
N LEU A 352 -24.86 13.57 9.52
CA LEU A 352 -25.24 12.99 10.80
C LEU A 352 -26.77 12.94 10.95
N ALA A 353 -27.46 14.04 10.65
CA ALA A 353 -28.92 14.10 10.68
C ALA A 353 -29.57 13.12 9.67
N ALA A 354 -29.01 12.99 8.46
CA ALA A 354 -29.47 12.04 7.45
C ALA A 354 -29.23 10.58 7.87
N GLY A 355 -28.07 10.30 8.46
CA GLY A 355 -27.74 9.01 9.07
C GLY A 355 -28.71 8.66 10.20
N VAL A 356 -28.97 9.60 11.11
CA VAL A 356 -30.00 9.45 12.16
C VAL A 356 -31.38 9.23 11.55
N ALA A 357 -31.77 9.98 10.52
CA ALA A 357 -33.06 9.80 9.85
C ALA A 357 -33.18 8.45 9.15
N ALA A 358 -32.12 7.97 8.49
CA ALA A 358 -32.04 6.66 7.86
C ALA A 358 -32.10 5.54 8.91
N LEU A 359 -31.42 5.71 10.05
CA LEU A 359 -31.52 4.82 11.20
C LEU A 359 -32.94 4.81 11.77
N VAL A 360 -33.59 5.96 11.92
CA VAL A 360 -34.99 6.05 12.36
C VAL A 360 -35.95 5.43 11.33
N HIS A 361 -35.65 5.51 10.03
CA HIS A 361 -36.44 4.86 8.99
C HIS A 361 -36.26 3.33 9.00
N ALA A 362 -35.02 2.86 9.09
CA ALA A 362 -34.69 1.45 9.22
C ALA A 362 -35.27 0.87 10.52
N TYR A 363 -35.26 1.64 11.61
CA TYR A 363 -35.91 1.32 12.88
C TYR A 363 -37.40 1.06 12.70
N ARG A 364 -38.11 1.94 11.98
CA ARG A 364 -39.54 1.80 11.71
C ARG A 364 -39.88 0.59 10.84
N LYS A 365 -38.94 0.05 10.07
CA LYS A 365 -39.18 -1.03 9.08
C LYS A 365 -38.72 -2.41 9.56
N ILE A 366 -37.66 -2.48 10.37
CA ILE A 366 -36.97 -3.73 10.76
C ILE A 366 -37.18 -4.07 12.25
N GLY A 367 -37.58 -3.10 13.08
CA GLY A 367 -37.78 -3.26 14.53
C GLY A 367 -36.50 -3.00 15.36
N LEU A 368 -36.67 -2.65 16.66
CA LEU A 368 -35.59 -2.18 17.55
C LEU A 368 -34.44 -3.20 17.65
N GLU A 369 -34.73 -4.48 17.88
CA GLU A 369 -33.72 -5.52 18.20
C GLU A 369 -32.70 -5.78 17.09
N LYS A 370 -33.13 -5.82 15.82
CA LYS A 370 -32.21 -6.10 14.69
C LYS A 370 -31.39 -4.87 14.31
N LEU A 371 -31.95 -3.67 14.48
CA LEU A 371 -31.27 -2.42 14.18
C LEU A 371 -30.24 -2.07 15.27
N THR A 372 -30.57 -2.20 16.55
CA THR A 372 -29.64 -1.94 17.65
C THR A 372 -28.39 -2.82 17.55
N THR A 373 -28.55 -4.10 17.19
CA THR A 373 -27.43 -5.03 17.05
C THR A 373 -26.45 -4.61 15.94
N ASN A 374 -26.94 -4.17 14.77
CA ASN A 374 -26.08 -3.75 13.66
C ASN A 374 -25.44 -2.37 13.87
N ILE A 375 -26.13 -1.43 14.53
CA ILE A 375 -25.54 -0.13 14.89
C ILE A 375 -24.47 -0.31 15.96
N LEU A 376 -24.77 -1.10 17.01
CA LEU A 376 -23.81 -1.39 18.08
C LEU A 376 -22.55 -2.03 17.51
N LEU A 377 -22.69 -2.88 16.48
CA LEU A 377 -21.57 -3.48 15.74
C LEU A 377 -20.64 -2.41 15.17
N VAL A 378 -21.19 -1.46 14.40
CA VAL A 378 -20.43 -0.38 13.77
C VAL A 378 -19.78 0.52 14.84
N VAL A 379 -20.50 0.82 15.92
CA VAL A 379 -19.97 1.64 17.02
C VAL A 379 -18.82 0.92 17.73
N VAL A 380 -18.95 -0.36 18.04
CA VAL A 380 -17.88 -1.14 18.70
C VAL A 380 -16.67 -1.25 17.78
N ILE A 381 -16.85 -1.53 16.49
CA ILE A 381 -15.75 -1.53 15.51
C ILE A 381 -15.05 -0.18 15.51
N ALA A 382 -15.80 0.92 15.39
CA ALA A 382 -15.23 2.26 15.37
C ALA A 382 -14.47 2.58 16.67
N VAL A 383 -15.05 2.31 17.83
CA VAL A 383 -14.43 2.57 19.14
C VAL A 383 -13.17 1.74 19.35
N VAL A 384 -13.22 0.43 19.05
CA VAL A 384 -12.05 -0.45 19.18
C VAL A 384 -10.96 -0.04 18.20
N THR A 385 -11.33 0.27 16.95
CA THR A 385 -10.36 0.73 15.93
C THR A 385 -9.70 2.03 16.38
N VAL A 386 -10.47 3.04 16.79
CA VAL A 386 -9.92 4.31 17.31
C VAL A 386 -9.02 4.04 18.52
N LEU A 387 -9.45 3.21 19.48
CA LEU A 387 -8.67 2.94 20.68
C LEU A 387 -7.34 2.22 20.37
N VAL A 388 -7.35 1.24 19.47
CA VAL A 388 -6.12 0.56 19.01
C VAL A 388 -5.24 1.52 18.23
N MET A 389 -5.81 2.32 17.31
CA MET A 389 -5.06 3.32 16.54
C MET A 389 -4.41 4.37 17.44
N THR A 390 -5.15 4.95 18.38
CA THR A 390 -4.61 5.94 19.32
C THR A 390 -3.52 5.33 20.21
N ARG A 391 -3.71 4.09 20.67
CA ARG A 391 -2.69 3.42 21.49
C ARG A 391 -1.45 3.04 20.68
N TYR A 392 -1.63 2.59 19.44
CA TYR A 392 -0.53 2.28 18.54
C TYR A 392 0.29 3.54 18.21
N ASN A 393 -0.39 4.61 17.82
CA ASN A 393 0.27 5.87 17.47
C ASN A 393 1.03 6.46 18.67
N SER A 394 0.41 6.48 19.85
CA SER A 394 1.06 7.07 21.05
C SER A 394 2.14 6.18 21.68
N SER A 395 2.01 4.85 21.63
CA SER A 395 2.88 3.95 22.41
C SER A 395 3.84 3.13 21.57
N THR A 396 3.45 2.78 20.35
CA THR A 396 4.25 1.92 19.49
C THR A 396 5.18 2.75 18.63
N ASN A 397 4.72 3.91 18.12
CA ASN A 397 5.58 4.79 17.32
C ASN A 397 6.76 5.33 18.15
N GLU A 398 6.51 5.84 19.36
CA GLU A 398 7.58 6.26 20.28
C GLU A 398 8.57 5.13 20.59
N ARG A 399 8.06 3.92 20.84
CA ARG A 399 8.89 2.74 21.13
C ARG A 399 9.67 2.28 19.90
N TYR A 400 9.08 2.37 18.71
CA TYR A 400 9.71 2.05 17.45
C TYR A 400 10.83 3.02 17.16
N THR A 401 10.57 4.33 17.29
CA THR A 401 11.58 5.38 17.16
C THR A 401 12.70 5.18 18.18
N SER A 402 12.40 4.91 19.45
CA SER A 402 13.45 4.68 20.46
C SER A 402 14.29 3.44 20.17
N LEU A 403 13.66 2.32 19.76
CA LEU A 403 14.40 1.10 19.35
C LEU A 403 15.30 1.36 18.14
N THR A 404 14.80 2.10 17.16
CA THR A 404 15.55 2.48 15.96
C THR A 404 16.76 3.33 16.34
N VAL A 405 16.57 4.32 17.22
CA VAL A 405 17.65 5.18 17.73
C VAL A 405 18.69 4.39 18.54
N ASP A 406 18.26 3.47 19.40
CA ASP A 406 19.18 2.64 20.19
C ASP A 406 20.00 1.70 19.29
N GLN A 407 19.38 1.12 18.27
CA GLN A 407 20.05 0.29 17.26
C GLN A 407 21.04 1.11 16.44
N LEU A 408 20.60 2.27 15.93
CA LEU A 408 21.42 3.22 15.20
C LEU A 408 22.64 3.65 16.01
N ALA A 409 22.47 3.98 17.29
CA ALA A 409 23.56 4.35 18.17
C ALA A 409 24.57 3.21 18.41
N GLY A 410 24.09 1.97 18.55
CA GLY A 410 24.95 0.80 18.68
C GLY A 410 25.79 0.55 17.43
N ILE A 411 25.18 0.68 16.26
CA ILE A 411 25.85 0.52 14.96
C ILE A 411 26.84 1.67 14.74
N ALA A 412 26.42 2.92 14.97
CA ALA A 412 27.29 4.09 14.85
C ALA A 412 28.51 3.99 15.76
N ALA A 413 28.35 3.49 16.98
CA ALA A 413 29.47 3.24 17.90
C ALA A 413 30.45 2.19 17.35
N LEU A 414 29.94 1.12 16.73
CA LEU A 414 30.81 0.12 16.09
C LEU A 414 31.52 0.69 14.87
N THR A 415 30.82 1.44 14.02
CA THR A 415 31.37 2.08 12.82
C THR A 415 32.45 3.10 13.18
N ALA A 416 32.22 3.96 14.18
CA ALA A 416 33.22 4.94 14.61
C ALA A 416 34.51 4.29 15.12
N ASN A 417 34.43 3.11 15.77
CA ASN A 417 35.60 2.36 16.22
C ASN A 417 36.41 1.72 15.08
N LEU A 418 35.85 1.64 13.87
CA LEU A 418 36.58 1.17 12.67
C LEU A 418 37.36 2.29 12.00
N ILE A 419 37.02 3.55 12.27
CA ILE A 419 37.70 4.70 11.70
C ILE A 419 39.01 4.91 12.47
N ASP A 420 40.13 4.98 11.74
CA ASP A 420 41.40 5.35 12.33
C ASP A 420 41.45 6.88 12.46
N GLY A 421 41.41 7.37 13.69
CA GLY A 421 41.46 8.80 13.98
C GLY A 421 42.75 9.46 13.50
N ASP A 422 43.89 8.75 13.49
CA ASP A 422 45.17 9.30 13.02
C ASP A 422 45.15 9.51 11.48
N GLU A 423 44.40 8.69 10.74
CA GLU A 423 44.17 8.88 9.29
C GLU A 423 43.18 10.01 9.02
N LEU A 424 42.10 10.11 9.81
CA LEU A 424 41.12 11.19 9.71
C LEU A 424 41.78 12.57 9.92
N GLU A 425 42.77 12.66 10.81
CA GLU A 425 43.48 13.92 11.08
C GLU A 425 44.21 14.50 9.87
N LYS A 426 44.60 13.65 8.92
CA LYS A 426 45.33 14.04 7.71
C LYS A 426 44.46 14.74 6.66
N ILE A 427 43.14 14.71 6.81
CA ILE A 427 42.21 15.36 5.88
C ILE A 427 41.89 16.75 6.42
N ASP A 428 42.69 17.75 6.04
CA ASP A 428 42.59 19.12 6.57
C ASP A 428 42.43 20.21 5.48
N SER A 429 42.53 19.82 4.21
CA SER A 429 42.43 20.70 3.05
C SER A 429 41.48 20.15 1.99
N LEU A 430 41.08 20.99 1.02
CA LEU A 430 40.27 20.54 -0.12
C LEU A 430 41.01 19.53 -1.01
N ASP A 431 42.32 19.69 -1.18
CA ASP A 431 43.17 18.80 -1.98
C ASP A 431 43.20 17.36 -1.41
N ASP A 432 42.97 17.21 -0.09
CA ASP A 432 42.94 15.91 0.55
C ASP A 432 41.76 15.04 0.09
N TYR A 433 40.79 15.58 -0.64
CA TYR A 433 39.76 14.78 -1.32
C TYR A 433 40.36 13.75 -2.29
N GLN A 434 41.58 13.99 -2.78
CA GLN A 434 42.35 13.06 -3.61
C GLN A 434 43.40 12.25 -2.82
N SER A 435 43.54 12.46 -1.51
CA SER A 435 44.54 11.81 -0.67
C SER A 435 44.22 10.33 -0.43
N GLU A 436 45.25 9.56 -0.09
CA GLU A 436 45.09 8.17 0.38
C GLU A 436 44.26 8.11 1.68
N ALA A 437 44.32 9.15 2.53
CA ALA A 437 43.55 9.23 3.78
C ALA A 437 42.04 9.35 3.51
N TYR A 438 41.63 10.16 2.53
CA TYR A 438 40.23 10.24 2.10
C TYR A 438 39.76 8.96 1.42
N GLY A 439 40.62 8.33 0.61
CA GLY A 439 40.36 7.01 0.03
C GLY A 439 40.11 5.94 1.10
N TYR A 440 40.96 5.90 2.13
CA TYR A 440 40.78 5.03 3.30
C TYR A 440 39.43 5.28 4.00
N LEU A 441 39.09 6.54 4.27
CA LEU A 441 37.84 6.89 4.94
C LEU A 441 36.62 6.44 4.12
N THR A 442 36.68 6.62 2.80
CA THR A 442 35.64 6.17 1.87
C THR A 442 35.51 4.64 1.86
N ASP A 443 36.64 3.92 1.84
CA ASP A 443 36.64 2.45 1.84
C ASP A 443 36.05 1.86 3.13
N VAL A 444 36.34 2.48 4.28
CA VAL A 444 35.82 2.08 5.60
C VAL A 444 34.33 2.34 5.74
N LEU A 445 33.84 3.47 5.20
CA LEU A 445 32.45 3.91 5.35
C LEU A 445 31.51 3.50 4.21
N SER A 446 32.07 2.98 3.11
CA SER A 446 31.31 2.47 1.97
C SER A 446 30.50 1.22 2.33
N PRO A 447 29.22 1.13 1.94
CA PRO A 447 28.37 -0.05 2.17
C PRO A 447 28.91 -1.34 1.55
N VAL A 448 29.77 -1.25 0.53
CA VAL A 448 30.15 -2.42 -0.31
C VAL A 448 31.60 -2.89 -0.08
N THR A 449 32.47 -2.07 0.53
CA THR A 449 33.92 -2.35 0.58
C THR A 449 34.51 -2.47 1.99
N GLY A 450 33.73 -2.20 3.05
CA GLY A 450 34.10 -2.43 4.45
C GLY A 450 34.15 -3.90 4.85
N SER A 451 35.03 -4.69 4.23
CA SER A 451 35.44 -6.04 4.63
C SER A 451 34.34 -7.09 4.94
N GLY A 452 33.08 -6.96 4.49
CA GLY A 452 32.04 -7.96 4.81
C GLY A 452 31.86 -8.26 6.32
N GLN A 453 32.43 -7.43 7.20
CA GLN A 453 32.42 -7.63 8.65
C GLN A 453 31.26 -6.90 9.32
N ILE A 454 30.84 -5.76 8.79
CA ILE A 454 29.72 -5.00 9.37
C ILE A 454 28.41 -5.80 9.23
N ASP A 455 28.16 -6.35 8.04
CA ASP A 455 26.97 -7.16 7.75
C ASP A 455 26.98 -8.57 8.38
N SER A 456 28.16 -9.12 8.70
CA SER A 456 28.25 -10.45 9.31
C SER A 456 28.19 -10.44 10.83
N VAL A 457 28.56 -9.33 11.48
CA VAL A 457 28.64 -9.23 12.95
C VAL A 457 27.28 -8.90 13.57
N VAL A 458 26.40 -8.16 12.89
CA VAL A 458 25.07 -7.78 13.43
C VAL A 458 24.06 -8.95 13.35
N TYR A 459 24.23 -9.90 12.43
CA TYR A 459 23.27 -10.99 12.19
C TYR A 459 23.70 -12.37 12.71
N ALA A 460 24.90 -12.50 13.31
CA ALA A 460 25.42 -13.79 13.78
C ALA A 460 24.72 -14.38 15.03
N ASP A 461 23.88 -13.62 15.74
CA ASP A 461 23.26 -14.07 17.00
C ASP A 461 21.78 -14.51 16.88
N GLN A 462 21.17 -14.44 15.70
CA GLN A 462 19.83 -15.01 15.47
C GLN A 462 19.91 -16.32 14.68
N GLY A 463 20.25 -17.39 15.40
CA GLY A 463 20.29 -18.73 14.83
C GLY A 463 18.93 -19.20 14.28
N GLN A 464 18.99 -19.85 13.12
CA GLN A 464 18.05 -20.85 12.56
C GLN A 464 17.33 -20.56 11.23
N PHE A 465 17.82 -19.77 10.29
CA PHE A 465 17.38 -19.94 8.87
C PHE A 465 18.53 -19.64 7.90
N PRO A 466 18.82 -20.50 6.90
CA PRO A 466 19.67 -20.11 5.79
C PRO A 466 18.86 -19.13 4.92
N MET A 467 19.11 -17.83 5.09
CA MET A 467 18.62 -16.78 4.18
C MET A 467 19.45 -16.83 2.88
N ASP A 468 18.81 -16.68 1.73
CA ASP A 468 19.53 -16.55 0.45
C ASP A 468 20.09 -15.13 0.27
N GLU A 469 20.98 -14.96 -0.71
CA GLU A 469 21.64 -13.68 -1.05
C GLU A 469 20.66 -12.59 -1.48
N ASP A 470 19.52 -12.96 -2.10
CA ASP A 470 18.51 -12.01 -2.58
C ASP A 470 17.65 -11.47 -1.41
N THR A 471 17.41 -12.29 -0.38
CA THR A 471 16.71 -11.88 0.86
C THR A 471 17.63 -11.05 1.77
N PHE A 472 18.94 -11.12 1.59
CA PHE A 472 19.92 -10.31 2.33
C PHE A 472 19.79 -8.82 1.98
N GLN A 473 19.47 -8.52 0.71
CA GLN A 473 19.17 -7.16 0.24
C GLN A 473 17.84 -6.63 0.77
N GLU A 474 16.81 -7.47 0.89
CA GLU A 474 15.51 -7.07 1.47
C GLU A 474 15.55 -6.89 3.00
N ALA A 475 16.53 -7.48 3.70
CA ALA A 475 16.70 -7.39 5.15
C ALA A 475 17.65 -6.27 5.62
N ALA A 476 18.21 -5.48 4.70
CA ALA A 476 19.16 -4.42 5.00
C ALA A 476 18.43 -3.21 5.63
N TRP A 477 18.46 -3.12 6.97
CA TRP A 477 18.15 -1.86 7.68
C TRP A 477 19.05 -0.69 7.22
N ASP A 478 20.13 -1.00 6.49
CA ASP A 478 21.14 -0.09 5.95
C ASP A 478 20.69 0.69 4.69
N ALA A 479 19.55 0.34 4.09
CA ALA A 479 19.06 0.95 2.83
C ALA A 479 18.59 2.42 2.95
N GLY A 480 18.59 3.00 4.16
CA GLY A 480 18.19 4.40 4.39
C GLY A 480 18.96 5.08 5.54
N VAL A 481 20.18 4.62 5.82
CA VAL A 481 21.06 5.21 6.83
C VAL A 481 22.17 6.02 6.16
N TYR A 482 22.18 7.33 6.35
CA TYR A 482 23.29 8.17 5.92
C TYR A 482 24.43 8.17 6.94
N ARG A 483 25.65 8.42 6.46
CA ARG A 483 26.87 8.45 7.27
C ARG A 483 27.66 9.69 6.93
N THR A 484 27.99 10.48 7.93
CA THR A 484 28.69 11.75 7.76
C THR A 484 29.79 11.86 8.80
N VAL A 485 30.98 12.30 8.39
CA VAL A 485 32.08 12.57 9.31
C VAL A 485 32.33 14.07 9.39
N LEU A 486 32.32 14.60 10.60
CA LEU A 486 32.55 16.00 10.91
C LEU A 486 33.91 16.18 11.59
N ARG A 487 34.60 17.28 11.30
CA ARG A 487 35.81 17.73 12.02
C ARG A 487 35.68 19.18 12.46
N LEU A 488 36.32 19.54 13.57
CA LEU A 488 36.50 20.93 13.98
C LEU A 488 37.81 21.46 13.38
N ILE A 489 37.70 22.32 12.36
CA ILE A 489 38.83 22.89 11.62
C ILE A 489 38.77 24.41 11.77
N ASP A 490 39.81 25.00 12.37
CA ASP A 490 39.89 26.43 12.68
C ASP A 490 38.67 27.00 13.42
N GLY A 491 38.13 26.24 14.39
CA GLY A 491 36.96 26.65 15.17
C GLY A 491 35.63 26.54 14.43
N ARG A 492 35.60 25.96 13.23
CA ARG A 492 34.40 25.69 12.44
C ARG A 492 34.17 24.20 12.28
N ILE A 493 32.93 23.77 12.43
CA ILE A 493 32.57 22.39 12.12
C ILE A 493 32.52 22.25 10.60
N CYS A 494 33.17 21.21 10.07
CA CYS A 494 33.21 20.91 8.65
C CYS A 494 32.81 19.46 8.41
N TYR A 495 31.95 19.21 7.42
CA TYR A 495 31.81 17.88 6.84
C TYR A 495 33.10 17.54 6.08
N VAL A 496 33.65 16.38 6.41
CA VAL A 496 34.86 15.81 5.78
C VAL A 496 34.51 14.58 4.96
N TYR A 497 33.41 13.91 5.26
CA TYR A 497 32.87 12.82 4.46
C TYR A 497 31.35 12.81 4.56
N THR A 498 30.68 12.48 3.46
CA THR A 498 29.26 12.13 3.43
C THR A 498 29.06 10.88 2.58
N SER A 499 28.19 9.97 3.00
CA SER A 499 27.85 8.74 2.28
C SER A 499 27.26 9.01 0.90
N GLU A 500 26.70 10.20 0.72
CA GLU A 500 26.13 10.63 -0.55
C GLU A 500 27.18 11.26 -1.49
N ASP A 501 28.41 11.47 -1.01
CA ASP A 501 29.48 12.20 -1.71
C ASP A 501 28.98 13.53 -2.29
N GLN A 502 28.12 14.22 -1.53
CA GLN A 502 27.57 15.52 -1.90
C GLN A 502 28.64 16.62 -1.90
N TYR A 503 29.64 16.49 -1.02
CA TYR A 503 30.62 17.54 -0.72
C TYR A 503 32.06 17.08 -0.98
N GLY A 504 33.01 18.03 -0.95
CA GLY A 504 34.44 17.75 -0.95
C GLY A 504 34.96 17.32 0.43
N ALA A 505 36.28 17.27 0.58
CA ALA A 505 36.95 16.92 1.85
C ALA A 505 36.79 18.00 2.94
N LEU A 506 36.28 19.19 2.59
CA LEU A 506 36.10 20.28 3.52
C LEU A 506 34.86 21.11 3.17
N TYR A 507 33.79 20.93 3.94
CA TYR A 507 32.55 21.69 3.78
C TYR A 507 32.13 22.32 5.13
N PRO A 508 32.29 23.64 5.32
CA PRO A 508 31.94 24.29 6.57
C PRO A 508 30.42 24.36 6.76
N ILE A 509 29.96 24.14 7.99
CA ILE A 509 28.57 24.36 8.38
C ILE A 509 28.45 25.65 9.21
N ASP A 510 27.29 26.29 9.15
CA ASP A 510 26.98 27.60 9.75
C ASP A 510 26.66 27.54 11.25
N TYR A 511 26.90 26.40 11.90
CA TYR A 511 26.76 26.24 13.34
C TYR A 511 28.00 26.74 14.09
N PRO A 512 27.82 27.47 15.21
CA PRO A 512 28.90 27.66 16.17
C PRO A 512 29.30 26.29 16.74
N TYR A 513 30.59 26.08 17.01
CA TYR A 513 30.98 24.91 17.79
C TYR A 513 30.35 24.97 19.19
N GLU A 514 30.42 26.13 19.86
CA GLU A 514 29.84 26.33 21.19
C GLU A 514 28.31 26.42 21.14
N GLY A 515 27.63 25.71 22.05
CA GLY A 515 26.18 25.74 22.22
C GLY A 515 25.39 24.77 21.32
N THR A 516 26.07 23.96 20.50
CA THR A 516 25.41 23.05 19.56
C THR A 516 25.43 21.60 20.01
N GLU A 517 24.66 20.77 19.31
CA GLU A 517 24.54 19.33 19.51
C GLU A 517 25.84 18.55 19.32
N TYR A 518 26.85 19.15 18.68
CA TYR A 518 28.17 18.56 18.46
C TYR A 518 29.13 18.83 19.63
N GLN A 519 28.98 19.94 20.36
CA GLN A 519 29.88 20.28 21.48
C GLN A 519 29.93 19.19 22.56
N PRO A 520 28.80 18.65 23.07
CA PRO A 520 28.85 17.59 24.06
C PRO A 520 29.58 16.35 23.58
N ALA A 521 29.43 15.98 22.30
CA ALA A 521 30.09 14.81 21.72
C ALA A 521 31.63 14.99 21.66
N TYR A 522 32.10 16.18 21.24
CA TYR A 522 33.53 16.52 21.25
C TYR A 522 34.12 16.62 22.68
N GLU A 523 33.38 17.18 23.64
CA GLU A 523 33.91 17.45 24.99
C GLU A 523 33.82 16.27 25.95
N SER A 524 32.82 15.39 25.79
CA SER A 524 32.54 14.33 26.78
C SER A 524 32.96 12.93 26.32
N ASN A 525 33.35 12.75 25.06
CA ASN A 525 33.61 11.44 24.45
C ASN A 525 32.43 10.45 24.67
N GLN A 526 31.19 10.95 24.57
CA GLN A 526 29.96 10.17 24.72
C GLN A 526 29.12 10.22 23.44
N VAL A 527 28.27 9.20 23.28
CA VAL A 527 27.30 9.09 22.18
C VAL A 527 26.05 9.91 22.50
N PHE A 528 25.60 10.71 21.55
CA PHE A 528 24.38 11.52 21.66
C PHE A 528 23.45 11.26 20.48
N SER A 529 22.16 11.03 20.75
CA SER A 529 21.16 10.80 19.71
C SER A 529 20.10 11.91 19.70
N PHE A 530 19.70 12.30 18.51
CA PHE A 530 18.76 13.39 18.23
C PHE A 530 17.60 12.88 17.37
N VAL A 531 16.39 13.34 17.65
CA VAL A 531 15.15 12.80 17.06
C VAL A 531 14.27 13.95 16.56
N ASN A 532 13.81 13.87 15.30
CA ASN A 532 13.03 14.91 14.60
C ASN A 532 13.77 16.26 14.50
N VAL A 533 15.05 16.24 14.09
CA VAL A 533 15.78 17.47 13.79
C VAL A 533 15.38 17.93 12.38
N VAL A 534 14.97 19.20 12.23
CA VAL A 534 14.53 19.78 10.95
C VAL A 534 15.49 20.88 10.53
N ASP A 535 15.95 20.86 9.28
CA ASP A 535 16.79 21.92 8.69
C ASP A 535 16.53 22.13 7.18
N TYR A 536 17.40 22.91 6.51
CA TYR A 536 17.29 23.23 5.08
C TYR A 536 17.48 22.02 4.15
N SER A 537 18.15 20.97 4.61
CA SER A 537 18.42 19.75 3.85
C SER A 537 17.31 18.70 4.04
N GLY A 538 16.65 18.65 5.20
CA GLY A 538 15.59 17.68 5.46
C GLY A 538 15.15 17.56 6.91
N GLU A 539 14.52 16.43 7.23
CA GLU A 539 14.10 16.07 8.59
C GLU A 539 14.72 14.73 8.98
N TYR A 540 15.49 14.73 10.06
CA TYR A 540 16.42 13.65 10.39
C TYR A 540 16.28 13.14 11.82
N THR A 541 16.62 11.86 11.99
CA THR A 541 16.93 11.26 13.29
C THR A 541 18.32 10.67 13.19
N TYR A 542 19.24 11.09 14.04
CA TYR A 542 20.64 10.69 13.91
C TYR A 542 21.36 10.59 15.25
N THR A 543 22.53 9.96 15.22
CA THR A 543 23.40 9.76 16.37
C THR A 543 24.80 10.26 16.07
N ASN A 544 25.33 11.09 16.96
CA ASN A 544 26.69 11.59 16.96
C ASN A 544 27.58 10.72 17.85
N VAL A 545 28.64 10.20 17.26
CA VAL A 545 29.64 9.35 17.92
C VAL A 545 31.03 9.96 17.76
N PRO A 546 31.77 10.20 18.84
CA PRO A 546 33.13 10.73 18.76
C PRO A 546 34.10 9.72 18.14
N ILE A 547 34.98 10.20 17.27
CA ILE A 547 36.10 9.45 16.70
C ILE A 547 37.38 9.92 17.40
N THR A 548 38.13 8.99 17.97
CA THR A 548 39.35 9.30 18.73
C THR A 548 40.60 8.82 18.03
N ASN A 549 41.67 9.61 18.11
CA ASN A 549 43.00 9.24 17.62
C ASN A 549 43.74 8.31 18.59
N SER A 550 44.96 7.90 18.23
CA SER A 550 45.76 6.97 19.06
C SER A 550 46.16 7.52 20.43
N SER A 551 46.07 8.85 20.63
CA SER A 551 46.28 9.52 21.92
C SER A 551 45.01 9.62 22.78
N GLY A 552 43.84 9.24 22.24
CA GLY A 552 42.55 9.31 22.91
C GLY A 552 41.89 10.69 22.84
N GLU A 553 42.37 11.58 21.97
CA GLU A 553 41.76 12.89 21.70
C GLU A 553 40.65 12.72 20.66
N VAL A 554 39.53 13.44 20.81
CA VAL A 554 38.42 13.43 19.84
C VAL A 554 38.82 14.31 18.66
N VAL A 555 38.97 13.70 17.49
CA VAL A 555 39.46 14.35 16.26
C VAL A 555 38.38 14.53 15.19
N GLY A 556 37.22 13.90 15.41
CA GLY A 556 36.03 14.04 14.58
C GLY A 556 34.79 13.45 15.24
N ILE A 557 33.64 13.60 14.57
CA ILE A 557 32.37 12.98 14.93
C ILE A 557 31.88 12.18 13.72
N LEU A 558 31.48 10.93 13.95
CA LEU A 558 30.63 10.18 13.03
C LEU A 558 29.17 10.46 13.38
N GLU A 559 28.47 11.10 12.46
CA GLU A 559 27.02 11.23 12.45
C GLU A 559 26.43 10.12 11.59
N MET A 560 25.54 9.30 12.16
CA MET A 560 24.75 8.32 11.40
C MET A 560 23.28 8.57 11.63
N GLY A 561 22.51 8.69 10.56
CA GLY A 561 21.11 9.12 10.62
C GLY A 561 20.21 8.49 9.59
N ILE A 562 18.90 8.69 9.77
CA ILE A 562 17.84 8.22 8.87
C ILE A 562 16.95 9.40 8.51
N ASP A 563 16.57 9.52 7.23
CA ASP A 563 15.55 10.47 6.79
C ASP A 563 14.16 10.06 7.35
N GLN A 564 13.51 11.00 8.04
CA GLN A 564 12.19 10.78 8.61
C GLN A 564 11.08 10.51 7.60
N ARG A 565 11.27 10.87 6.33
CA ARG A 565 10.30 10.66 5.25
C ARG A 565 10.06 9.18 5.02
N ALA A 566 11.12 8.40 4.89
CA ALA A 566 11.05 6.96 4.72
C ALA A 566 10.34 6.32 5.93
N LEU A 567 10.75 6.68 7.14
CA LEU A 567 10.16 6.20 8.41
C LEU A 567 8.66 6.53 8.52
N ARG A 568 8.24 7.74 8.14
CA ARG A 568 6.82 8.16 8.18
C ARG A 568 5.99 7.43 7.14
N GLN A 569 6.51 7.23 5.93
CA GLN A 569 5.79 6.55 4.87
C GLN A 569 5.55 5.07 5.23
N GLU A 570 6.57 4.39 5.75
CA GLU A 570 6.45 3.02 6.25
C GLU A 570 5.49 2.93 7.43
N SER A 571 5.63 3.82 8.42
CA SER A 571 4.73 3.88 9.58
C SER A 571 3.26 4.10 9.16
N ARG A 572 3.01 4.96 8.16
CA ARG A 572 1.66 5.16 7.60
C ARG A 572 1.11 3.90 6.93
N LYS A 573 1.90 3.20 6.11
CA LYS A 573 1.50 1.93 5.48
C LYS A 573 1.15 0.89 6.54
N LEU A 574 2.02 0.71 7.54
CA LEU A 574 1.82 -0.20 8.66
C LEU A 574 0.55 0.14 9.47
N MET A 575 0.31 1.43 9.74
CA MET A 575 -0.91 1.89 10.41
C MET A 575 -2.19 1.53 9.62
N GLN A 576 -2.18 1.68 8.29
CA GLN A 576 -3.30 1.30 7.44
C GLN A 576 -3.55 -0.21 7.49
N GLU A 577 -2.51 -1.02 7.43
CA GLU A 577 -2.63 -2.48 7.51
C GLU A 577 -3.19 -2.95 8.86
N ILE A 578 -2.70 -2.37 9.97
CA ILE A 578 -3.19 -2.66 11.31
C ILE A 578 -4.67 -2.24 11.42
N ALA A 579 -5.06 -1.09 10.87
CA ALA A 579 -6.45 -0.64 10.92
C ALA A 579 -7.40 -1.62 10.22
N ILE A 580 -7.02 -2.08 9.03
CA ILE A 580 -7.78 -3.08 8.28
C ILE A 580 -7.85 -4.40 9.08
N SER A 581 -6.73 -4.86 9.66
CA SER A 581 -6.70 -6.10 10.45
C SER A 581 -7.58 -6.02 11.71
N VAL A 582 -7.58 -4.89 12.41
CA VAL A 582 -8.45 -4.66 13.58
C VAL A 582 -9.94 -4.72 13.19
N VAL A 583 -10.34 -4.04 12.11
CA VAL A 583 -11.73 -4.06 11.64
C VAL A 583 -12.18 -5.48 11.32
N ILE A 584 -11.37 -6.23 10.57
CA ILE A 584 -11.67 -7.63 10.21
C ILE A 584 -11.74 -8.52 11.45
N THR A 585 -10.79 -8.38 12.37
CA THR A 585 -10.76 -9.15 13.63
C THR A 585 -12.02 -8.90 14.45
N VAL A 586 -12.44 -7.64 14.61
CA VAL A 586 -13.69 -7.32 15.33
C VAL A 586 -14.90 -7.93 14.63
N LEU A 587 -14.97 -7.87 13.29
CA LEU A 587 -16.05 -8.52 12.53
C LEU A 587 -16.10 -10.03 12.78
N VAL A 588 -14.95 -10.71 12.75
CA VAL A 588 -14.85 -12.15 13.02
C VAL A 588 -15.25 -12.48 14.46
N VAL A 589 -14.75 -11.75 15.46
CA VAL A 589 -15.13 -11.93 16.87
C VAL A 589 -16.64 -11.78 17.04
N MET A 590 -17.25 -10.82 16.36
CA MET A 590 -18.71 -10.63 16.42
C MET A 590 -19.49 -11.75 15.74
N LEU A 591 -19.02 -12.28 14.61
CA LEU A 591 -19.62 -13.46 13.98
C LEU A 591 -19.52 -14.68 14.91
N LEU A 592 -18.36 -14.91 15.53
CA LEU A 592 -18.17 -15.97 16.53
C LEU A 592 -19.10 -15.80 17.73
N LEU A 593 -19.20 -14.59 18.29
CA LEU A 593 -20.09 -14.31 19.43
C LEU A 593 -21.55 -14.59 19.07
N LYS A 594 -22.01 -14.25 17.86
CA LYS A 594 -23.38 -14.58 17.41
C LYS A 594 -23.61 -16.08 17.36
N GLU A 595 -22.65 -16.85 16.88
CA GLU A 595 -22.76 -18.32 16.83
C GLU A 595 -22.68 -18.96 18.22
N VAL A 596 -21.82 -18.46 19.11
CA VAL A 596 -21.76 -18.91 20.52
C VAL A 596 -23.07 -18.63 21.24
N MET A 597 -23.63 -17.42 21.09
CA MET A 597 -24.92 -17.07 21.68
C MET A 597 -26.06 -17.95 21.14
N PHE A 598 -26.07 -18.22 19.83
CA PHE A 598 -27.04 -19.13 19.22
C PHE A 598 -26.87 -20.56 19.73
N PHE A 599 -25.64 -21.05 19.83
CA PHE A 599 -25.32 -22.36 20.39
C PHE A 599 -25.85 -22.52 21.82
N ILE A 600 -25.61 -21.54 22.70
CA ILE A 600 -26.14 -21.53 24.07
C ILE A 600 -27.67 -21.56 24.05
N HIS A 601 -28.32 -20.78 23.17
CA HIS A 601 -29.77 -20.79 23.02
C HIS A 601 -30.32 -22.16 22.65
N VAL A 602 -29.68 -22.85 21.69
CA VAL A 602 -30.08 -24.20 21.28
C VAL A 602 -29.86 -25.22 22.41
N LEU A 603 -28.77 -25.12 23.19
CA LEU A 603 -28.53 -25.99 24.36
C LEU A 603 -29.55 -25.76 25.49
N GLN A 604 -30.00 -24.52 25.69
CA GLN A 604 -30.95 -24.15 26.74
C GLN A 604 -32.39 -24.57 26.43
N LYS A 605 -32.75 -24.82 25.15
CA LYS A 605 -34.06 -25.37 24.77
C LYS A 605 -34.24 -26.76 25.40
N ARG A 606 -34.91 -26.81 26.56
CA ARG A 606 -35.23 -28.07 27.27
C ARG A 606 -36.25 -28.89 26.48
N VAL A 607 -35.85 -30.10 26.12
CA VAL A 607 -36.78 -31.12 25.62
C VAL A 607 -37.54 -31.74 26.79
N PRO A 608 -38.89 -31.76 26.79
CA PRO A 608 -39.68 -32.42 27.83
C PRO A 608 -39.34 -33.92 27.90
N LYS A 609 -39.04 -34.43 29.10
CA LYS A 609 -38.64 -35.83 29.36
C LYS A 609 -39.61 -36.92 28.84
N ASN A 610 -40.85 -36.55 28.51
CA ASN A 610 -41.95 -37.47 28.15
C ASN A 610 -42.64 -37.15 26.81
N SER A 611 -42.14 -36.22 25.99
CA SER A 611 -42.64 -36.11 24.61
C SER A 611 -41.72 -36.88 23.66
N ILE A 612 -42.31 -37.50 22.64
CA ILE A 612 -41.57 -38.05 21.48
C ILE A 612 -41.01 -36.83 20.73
N ALA A 613 -39.96 -36.22 21.27
CA ALA A 613 -39.46 -34.93 20.79
C ALA A 613 -38.53 -35.17 19.61
N THR A 614 -39.03 -34.86 18.42
CA THR A 614 -38.21 -34.61 17.25
C THR A 614 -37.19 -33.51 17.56
N LEU A 615 -35.93 -33.71 17.18
CA LEU A 615 -34.89 -32.71 17.33
C LEU A 615 -35.26 -31.48 16.50
N ASP A 616 -35.26 -30.30 17.13
CA ASP A 616 -35.51 -29.03 16.44
C ASP A 616 -34.46 -28.82 15.35
N VAL A 617 -34.92 -28.40 14.18
CA VAL A 617 -34.10 -28.15 13.00
C VAL A 617 -33.07 -27.04 13.24
N ASP A 618 -33.32 -26.15 14.20
CA ASP A 618 -32.35 -25.14 14.65
C ASP A 618 -30.99 -25.77 15.08
N ALA A 619 -30.96 -27.05 15.47
CA ALA A 619 -29.72 -27.78 15.82
C ALA A 619 -28.77 -28.00 14.63
N CYS A 620 -29.20 -27.81 13.38
CA CYS A 620 -28.31 -27.88 12.22
C CYS A 620 -27.33 -26.72 12.16
N ARG A 621 -27.70 -25.52 12.63
CA ARG A 621 -26.84 -24.35 12.45
C ARG A 621 -25.47 -24.48 13.13
N PRO A 622 -25.38 -24.86 14.43
CA PRO A 622 -24.08 -25.05 15.06
C PRO A 622 -23.29 -26.22 14.48
N LEU A 623 -23.98 -27.28 14.03
CA LEU A 623 -23.36 -28.42 13.34
C LEU A 623 -22.63 -27.95 12.07
N ILE A 624 -23.36 -27.24 11.21
CA ILE A 624 -22.84 -26.75 9.93
C ILE A 624 -21.79 -25.66 10.15
N PHE A 625 -22.00 -24.77 11.13
CA PHE A 625 -20.99 -23.78 11.53
C PHE A 625 -19.66 -24.43 11.88
N LEU A 626 -19.64 -25.40 12.80
CA LEU A 626 -18.40 -26.07 13.22
C LEU A 626 -17.77 -26.87 12.08
N CYS A 627 -18.57 -27.49 11.21
CA CYS A 627 -18.08 -28.22 10.05
C CYS A 627 -17.34 -27.30 9.06
N TYR A 628 -17.95 -26.17 8.69
CA TYR A 628 -17.35 -25.22 7.75
C TYR A 628 -16.24 -24.40 8.39
N LEU A 629 -16.30 -24.14 9.71
CA LEU A 629 -15.19 -23.53 10.46
C LEU A 629 -13.94 -24.40 10.37
N LEU A 630 -14.08 -25.71 10.61
CA LEU A 630 -13.00 -26.68 10.49
C LEU A 630 -12.41 -26.69 9.08
N ASP A 631 -13.24 -26.88 8.06
CA ASP A 631 -12.79 -26.98 6.66
C ASP A 631 -12.09 -25.69 6.20
N SER A 632 -12.64 -24.54 6.63
CA SER A 632 -12.17 -23.23 6.15
C SER A 632 -10.88 -22.74 6.79
N PHE A 633 -10.44 -23.32 7.92
CA PHE A 633 -9.11 -23.02 8.49
C PHE A 633 -8.00 -23.27 7.46
N ALA A 634 -8.10 -24.41 6.77
CA ALA A 634 -7.09 -24.82 5.80
C ALA A 634 -7.37 -24.32 4.38
N LEU A 635 -8.43 -23.55 4.11
CA LEU A 635 -8.86 -23.24 2.75
C LEU A 635 -7.78 -22.50 1.95
N VAL A 636 -7.25 -21.41 2.51
CA VAL A 636 -6.14 -20.64 1.92
C VAL A 636 -4.81 -21.35 2.10
N ILE A 637 -4.64 -22.04 3.23
CA ILE A 637 -3.37 -22.64 3.64
C ILE A 637 -3.07 -23.94 2.90
N SER A 638 -4.08 -24.65 2.40
CA SER A 638 -3.90 -25.92 1.68
C SER A 638 -3.01 -25.81 0.44
N PRO A 639 -3.26 -24.88 -0.50
CA PRO A 639 -2.37 -24.70 -1.64
C PRO A 639 -0.96 -24.26 -1.21
N LEU A 640 -0.85 -23.35 -0.24
CA LEU A 640 0.44 -22.84 0.25
C LEU A 640 1.28 -23.92 0.94
N TYR A 641 0.66 -24.75 1.79
CA TYR A 641 1.35 -25.85 2.46
C TYR A 641 1.70 -26.99 1.49
N ALA A 642 0.85 -27.26 0.49
CA ALA A 642 1.22 -28.19 -0.58
C ALA A 642 2.41 -27.68 -1.40
N ARG A 643 2.51 -26.36 -1.60
CA ARG A 643 3.66 -25.70 -2.24
C ARG A 643 4.93 -25.90 -1.41
N GLU A 644 4.86 -25.67 -0.10
CA GLU A 644 5.99 -25.89 0.82
C GLU A 644 6.44 -27.36 0.88
N LEU A 645 5.50 -28.30 0.86
CA LEU A 645 5.79 -29.74 0.90
C LEU A 645 6.20 -30.33 -0.46
N TYR A 646 6.17 -29.54 -1.53
CA TYR A 646 6.51 -30.00 -2.87
C TYR A 646 8.03 -30.20 -3.00
N THR A 647 8.42 -31.26 -3.71
CA THR A 647 9.81 -31.54 -4.04
C THR A 647 9.92 -31.94 -5.51
N ALA A 648 10.96 -31.45 -6.20
CA ALA A 648 11.16 -31.67 -7.63
C ALA A 648 11.36 -33.15 -8.03
N THR A 649 11.62 -34.04 -7.06
CA THR A 649 11.82 -35.48 -7.26
C THR A 649 10.57 -36.21 -7.77
N LEU A 650 9.39 -35.58 -7.71
CA LEU A 650 8.12 -36.14 -8.20
C LEU A 650 7.99 -36.12 -9.74
N GLY A 651 8.83 -35.37 -10.45
CA GLY A 651 8.83 -35.33 -11.92
C GLY A 651 7.59 -34.69 -12.56
N ILE A 652 6.78 -33.97 -11.78
CA ILE A 652 5.62 -33.19 -12.24
C ILE A 652 5.80 -31.72 -11.84
N PRO A 653 5.29 -30.73 -12.60
CA PRO A 653 5.37 -29.32 -12.22
C PRO A 653 4.73 -29.04 -10.84
N MET A 654 5.25 -28.05 -10.12
CA MET A 654 4.79 -27.67 -8.78
C MET A 654 3.29 -27.37 -8.77
N GLU A 655 2.81 -26.60 -9.75
CA GLU A 655 1.41 -26.19 -9.89
C GLU A 655 0.51 -27.42 -10.00
N VAL A 656 0.92 -28.44 -10.77
CA VAL A 656 0.17 -29.69 -10.88
C VAL A 656 0.18 -30.44 -9.54
N GLY A 657 1.32 -30.49 -8.85
CA GLY A 657 1.43 -31.12 -7.53
C GLY A 657 0.48 -30.50 -6.50
N VAL A 658 0.45 -29.17 -6.43
CA VAL A 658 -0.45 -28.41 -5.55
C VAL A 658 -1.91 -28.61 -5.95
N ALA A 659 -2.23 -28.61 -7.25
CA ALA A 659 -3.57 -28.89 -7.76
C ALA A 659 -4.05 -30.30 -7.41
N ILE A 660 -3.16 -31.31 -7.43
CA ILE A 660 -3.50 -32.66 -6.97
C ILE A 660 -3.91 -32.62 -5.50
N ALA A 661 -3.10 -32.03 -4.62
CA ALA A 661 -3.41 -32.00 -3.18
C ALA A 661 -4.75 -31.30 -2.88
N THR A 662 -4.98 -30.14 -3.50
CA THR A 662 -6.18 -29.32 -3.25
C THR A 662 -7.45 -29.91 -3.87
N SER A 663 -7.36 -30.52 -5.07
CA SER A 663 -8.51 -31.14 -5.74
C SER A 663 -9.02 -32.42 -5.06
N MET A 664 -8.16 -33.13 -4.31
CA MET A 664 -8.51 -34.40 -3.69
C MET A 664 -9.62 -34.30 -2.65
N THR A 665 -9.70 -33.19 -1.92
CA THR A 665 -10.79 -32.94 -0.97
C THR A 665 -12.14 -32.97 -1.70
N PHE A 666 -12.28 -32.19 -2.77
CA PHE A 666 -13.54 -32.09 -3.54
C PHE A 666 -13.91 -33.40 -4.25
N LEU A 667 -12.91 -34.10 -4.80
CA LEU A 667 -13.11 -35.40 -5.44
C LEU A 667 -13.70 -36.42 -4.45
N PHE A 668 -13.16 -36.48 -3.24
CA PHE A 668 -13.60 -37.44 -2.23
C PHE A 668 -14.88 -37.03 -1.50
N ILE A 669 -15.21 -35.73 -1.44
CA ILE A 669 -16.57 -35.27 -1.07
C ILE A 669 -17.60 -35.85 -2.05
N GLY A 670 -17.34 -35.76 -3.36
CA GLY A 670 -18.20 -36.34 -4.39
C GLY A 670 -18.30 -37.87 -4.30
N ALA A 671 -17.19 -38.55 -4.04
CA ALA A 671 -17.17 -40.00 -3.84
C ALA A 671 -17.99 -40.43 -2.61
N ALA A 672 -17.90 -39.67 -1.51
CA ALA A 672 -18.68 -39.92 -0.30
C ALA A 672 -20.19 -39.75 -0.55
N ALA A 673 -20.61 -38.82 -1.42
CA ALA A 673 -22.03 -38.66 -1.78
C ALA A 673 -22.64 -39.89 -2.47
N LEU A 674 -21.86 -40.59 -3.29
CA LEU A 674 -22.31 -41.82 -3.96
C LEU A 674 -22.61 -42.96 -2.97
N VAL A 675 -21.85 -43.04 -1.89
CA VAL A 675 -21.94 -44.12 -0.90
C VAL A 675 -22.83 -43.73 0.27
N GLY A 676 -22.83 -42.45 0.64
CA GLY A 676 -23.45 -41.89 1.83
C GLY A 676 -24.95 -42.11 1.93
N GLY A 677 -25.69 -42.05 0.81
CA GLY A 677 -27.14 -42.31 0.79
C GLY A 677 -27.47 -43.74 1.24
N LYS A 678 -26.89 -44.74 0.56
CA LYS A 678 -27.08 -46.17 0.89
C LYS A 678 -26.56 -46.53 2.29
N LEU A 679 -25.49 -45.87 2.72
CA LEU A 679 -24.88 -46.12 4.03
C LEU A 679 -25.71 -45.51 5.16
N SER A 680 -26.29 -44.32 4.94
CA SER A 680 -27.22 -43.66 5.88
C SER A 680 -28.52 -44.43 6.05
N GLU A 681 -29.03 -45.08 4.99
CA GLU A 681 -30.18 -45.99 5.07
C GLU A 681 -29.90 -47.20 5.97
N LYS A 682 -28.71 -47.80 5.86
CA LYS A 682 -28.34 -49.03 6.59
C LYS A 682 -27.88 -48.76 8.02
N ALA A 683 -27.06 -47.75 8.22
CA ALA A 683 -26.39 -47.46 9.50
C ALA A 683 -27.12 -46.40 10.33
N GLY A 684 -28.00 -45.61 9.72
CA GLY A 684 -28.64 -44.45 10.34
C GLY A 684 -27.78 -43.19 10.29
N LEU A 685 -28.41 -42.03 10.51
CA LEU A 685 -27.78 -40.71 10.34
C LEU A 685 -26.68 -40.40 11.36
N VAL A 686 -26.89 -40.71 12.64
CA VAL A 686 -25.92 -40.37 13.71
C VAL A 686 -24.60 -41.14 13.57
N PRO A 687 -24.58 -42.46 13.35
CA PRO A 687 -23.32 -43.17 13.10
C PRO A 687 -22.58 -42.63 11.88
N MET A 688 -23.29 -42.20 10.83
CA MET A 688 -22.67 -41.58 9.65
C MET A 688 -22.03 -40.23 9.98
N MET A 689 -22.70 -39.37 10.75
CA MET A 689 -22.11 -38.11 11.23
C MET A 689 -20.85 -38.35 12.06
N VAL A 690 -20.89 -39.34 12.98
CA VAL A 690 -19.74 -39.70 13.81
C VAL A 690 -18.58 -40.25 12.98
N ILE A 691 -18.84 -41.19 12.08
CA ILE A 691 -17.79 -41.77 11.20
C ILE A 691 -17.20 -40.68 10.30
N GLY A 692 -18.03 -39.83 9.70
CA GLY A 692 -17.57 -38.69 8.90
C GLY A 692 -16.66 -37.76 9.70
N THR A 693 -17.05 -37.43 10.94
CA THR A 693 -16.25 -36.57 11.82
C THR A 693 -14.94 -37.22 12.27
N LEU A 694 -14.93 -38.54 12.54
CA LEU A 694 -13.71 -39.27 12.88
C LEU A 694 -12.74 -39.34 11.70
N LEU A 695 -13.23 -39.48 10.48
CA LEU A 695 -12.41 -39.42 9.28
C LEU A 695 -11.85 -38.02 9.04
N LEU A 696 -12.66 -36.97 9.26
CA LEU A 696 -12.17 -35.58 9.25
C LEU A 696 -11.01 -35.39 10.25
N LEU A 697 -11.18 -35.81 11.50
CA LEU A 697 -10.13 -35.74 12.52
C LEU A 697 -8.87 -36.50 12.12
N GLY A 698 -9.02 -37.70 11.54
CA GLY A 698 -7.90 -38.48 11.04
C GLY A 698 -7.18 -37.81 9.87
N GLY A 699 -7.93 -37.22 8.94
CA GLY A 699 -7.39 -36.47 7.81
C GLY A 699 -6.63 -35.21 8.25
N GLU A 700 -7.19 -34.42 9.17
CA GLU A 700 -6.53 -33.25 9.74
C GLU A 700 -5.23 -33.63 10.48
N ALA A 701 -5.26 -34.70 11.29
CA ALA A 701 -4.05 -35.17 11.97
C ALA A 701 -2.97 -35.65 10.98
N LEU A 702 -3.35 -36.35 9.91
CA LEU A 702 -2.42 -36.76 8.85
C LEU A 702 -1.86 -35.55 8.10
N ALA A 703 -2.65 -34.51 7.88
CA ALA A 703 -2.22 -33.27 7.26
C ALA A 703 -1.19 -32.54 8.15
N ALA A 704 -1.46 -32.40 9.44
CA ALA A 704 -0.55 -31.78 10.40
C ALA A 704 0.80 -32.53 10.50
N LEU A 705 0.76 -33.86 10.39
CA LEU A 705 1.94 -34.74 10.42
C LEU A 705 2.62 -34.92 9.06
N SER A 706 2.12 -34.27 8.01
CA SER A 706 2.66 -34.44 6.66
C SER A 706 4.11 -33.94 6.57
N VAL A 707 4.97 -34.82 6.04
CA VAL A 707 6.39 -34.55 5.80
C VAL A 707 6.72 -34.41 4.31
N ASN A 708 5.78 -34.74 3.44
CA ASN A 708 5.89 -34.60 2.00
C ASN A 708 4.49 -34.46 1.37
N LEU A 709 4.47 -34.01 0.11
CA LEU A 709 3.23 -33.78 -0.63
C LEU A 709 2.35 -35.03 -0.76
N VAL A 710 2.91 -36.23 -0.92
CA VAL A 710 2.12 -37.46 -1.10
C VAL A 710 1.31 -37.79 0.15
N MET A 711 1.92 -37.68 1.33
CA MET A 711 1.22 -37.87 2.60
C MET A 711 0.10 -36.84 2.77
N PHE A 712 0.33 -35.60 2.32
CA PHE A 712 -0.66 -34.54 2.35
C PHE A 712 -1.81 -34.75 1.35
N VAL A 713 -1.53 -35.29 0.16
CA VAL A 713 -2.56 -35.69 -0.81
C VAL A 713 -3.48 -36.77 -0.23
N VAL A 714 -2.91 -37.77 0.46
CA VAL A 714 -3.68 -38.82 1.14
C VAL A 714 -4.51 -38.25 2.28
N SER A 715 -3.96 -37.33 3.06
CA SER A 715 -4.71 -36.68 4.14
C SER A 715 -5.93 -35.92 3.62
N LYS A 716 -5.77 -35.16 2.52
CA LYS A 716 -6.87 -34.43 1.85
C LYS A 716 -7.96 -35.36 1.31
N ALA A 717 -7.59 -36.53 0.78
CA ALA A 717 -8.55 -37.55 0.37
C ALA A 717 -9.41 -38.04 1.56
N VAL A 718 -8.76 -38.31 2.71
CA VAL A 718 -9.43 -38.76 3.93
C VAL A 718 -10.33 -37.67 4.50
N THR A 719 -9.84 -36.42 4.59
CA THR A 719 -10.62 -35.25 5.00
C THR A 719 -11.84 -35.07 4.10
N GLY A 720 -11.67 -35.08 2.78
CA GLY A 720 -12.76 -34.92 1.82
C GLY A 720 -13.83 -36.00 1.94
N PHE A 721 -13.43 -37.26 2.13
CA PHE A 721 -14.39 -38.35 2.31
C PHE A 721 -15.19 -38.21 3.61
N GLY A 722 -14.51 -37.83 4.71
CA GLY A 722 -15.15 -37.55 5.99
C GLY A 722 -16.13 -36.38 5.92
N ALA A 723 -15.71 -35.26 5.32
CA ALA A 723 -16.54 -34.09 5.05
C ALA A 723 -17.80 -34.47 4.27
N GLY A 724 -17.65 -35.20 3.18
CA GLY A 724 -18.76 -35.61 2.34
C GLY A 724 -19.78 -36.48 3.09
N LEU A 725 -19.34 -37.46 3.90
CA LEU A 725 -20.28 -38.26 4.70
C LEU A 725 -21.06 -37.42 5.70
N LEU A 726 -20.39 -36.48 6.37
CA LEU A 726 -21.00 -35.59 7.36
C LEU A 726 -22.01 -34.62 6.70
N LEU A 727 -21.64 -33.99 5.59
CA LEU A 727 -22.51 -33.07 4.84
C LEU A 727 -23.77 -33.80 4.35
N ASN A 728 -23.62 -34.97 3.73
CA ASN A 728 -24.77 -35.75 3.26
C ASN A 728 -25.70 -36.20 4.39
N ALA A 729 -25.14 -36.62 5.54
CA ALA A 729 -25.95 -36.98 6.70
C ALA A 729 -26.70 -35.76 7.28
N SER A 730 -26.09 -34.58 7.23
CA SER A 730 -26.68 -33.32 7.70
C SER A 730 -27.81 -32.85 6.77
N ASP A 731 -27.58 -32.88 5.46
CA ASP A 731 -28.61 -32.55 4.45
C ASP A 731 -29.79 -33.52 4.52
N THR A 732 -29.52 -34.81 4.69
CA THR A 732 -30.58 -35.83 4.87
C THR A 732 -31.37 -35.60 6.15
N PHE A 733 -30.71 -35.18 7.25
CA PHE A 733 -31.41 -34.82 8.48
C PHE A 733 -32.35 -33.62 8.32
N ILE A 734 -31.97 -32.62 7.50
CA ILE A 734 -32.83 -31.47 7.19
C ILE A 734 -33.97 -31.88 6.26
N ALA A 735 -33.69 -32.67 5.23
CA ALA A 735 -34.66 -33.08 4.22
C ALA A 735 -35.74 -34.05 4.75
N THR A 736 -35.44 -34.78 5.84
CA THR A 736 -36.37 -35.76 6.42
C THR A 736 -37.29 -35.19 7.50
N GLN A 737 -37.34 -33.87 7.64
CA GLN A 737 -38.22 -33.19 8.59
C GLN A 737 -39.69 -33.27 8.18
N SER A 738 -40.58 -33.26 9.17
CA SER A 738 -42.01 -33.56 8.96
C SER A 738 -42.83 -32.46 8.30
N SER A 739 -42.32 -31.22 8.21
CA SER A 739 -43.01 -30.10 7.55
C SER A 739 -42.10 -29.40 6.56
N GLU A 740 -42.65 -28.95 5.43
CA GLU A 740 -41.91 -28.17 4.42
C GLU A 740 -41.31 -26.88 5.02
N ALA A 741 -42.04 -26.23 5.94
CA ALA A 741 -41.56 -25.04 6.64
C ALA A 741 -40.31 -25.33 7.51
N ASP A 742 -40.24 -26.50 8.14
CA ASP A 742 -39.08 -26.93 8.92
C ASP A 742 -37.88 -27.26 8.02
N VAL A 743 -38.11 -27.87 6.85
CA VAL A 743 -37.07 -28.13 5.83
C VAL A 743 -36.49 -26.82 5.32
N GLU A 744 -37.34 -25.87 4.90
CA GLU A 744 -36.92 -24.54 4.44
C GLU A 744 -36.13 -23.78 5.52
N ARG A 745 -36.63 -23.82 6.76
CA ARG A 745 -35.95 -23.22 7.92
C ARG A 745 -34.58 -23.88 8.15
N GLY A 746 -34.45 -25.19 8.00
CA GLY A 746 -33.20 -25.91 8.20
C GLY A 746 -32.13 -25.57 7.17
N PHE A 747 -32.49 -25.52 5.89
CA PHE A 747 -31.55 -25.08 4.86
C PHE A 747 -31.16 -23.61 5.05
N SER A 748 -32.10 -22.76 5.44
CA SER A 748 -31.81 -21.35 5.78
C SER A 748 -30.83 -21.22 6.95
N MET A 749 -31.07 -21.94 8.06
CA MET A 749 -30.20 -21.95 9.24
C MET A 749 -28.82 -22.56 8.95
N SER A 750 -28.77 -23.58 8.09
CA SER A 750 -27.53 -24.20 7.64
C SER A 750 -26.70 -23.23 6.79
N ASN A 751 -27.34 -22.47 5.90
CA ASN A 751 -26.65 -21.45 5.12
C ASN A 751 -26.06 -20.33 6.01
N VAL A 752 -26.76 -19.93 7.07
CA VAL A 752 -26.21 -18.99 8.07
C VAL A 752 -24.98 -19.58 8.77
N GLY A 753 -25.06 -20.85 9.20
CA GLY A 753 -23.94 -21.55 9.82
C GLY A 753 -22.74 -21.69 8.89
N LEU A 754 -22.95 -22.09 7.63
CA LEU A 754 -21.93 -22.21 6.58
C LEU A 754 -21.18 -20.89 6.40
N ASN A 755 -21.93 -19.80 6.26
CA ASN A 755 -21.40 -18.47 6.07
C ASN A 755 -20.56 -18.02 7.27
N ALA A 756 -21.08 -18.16 8.48
CA ALA A 756 -20.32 -17.79 9.68
C ALA A 756 -19.06 -18.66 9.84
N GLY A 757 -19.16 -19.97 9.59
CA GLY A 757 -18.04 -20.91 9.71
C GLY A 757 -16.93 -20.60 8.73
N THR A 758 -17.29 -20.38 7.45
CA THR A 758 -16.33 -20.09 6.38
C THR A 758 -15.55 -18.81 6.64
N ASN A 759 -16.26 -17.73 6.99
CA ASN A 759 -15.64 -16.43 7.22
C ASN A 759 -14.70 -16.42 8.43
N CYS A 760 -15.17 -16.97 9.55
CA CYS A 760 -14.33 -17.08 10.74
C CYS A 760 -13.14 -18.00 10.45
N GLY A 761 -13.35 -19.08 9.68
CA GLY A 761 -12.33 -20.06 9.42
C GLY A 761 -11.17 -19.54 8.59
N ILE A 762 -11.45 -18.81 7.51
CA ILE A 762 -10.43 -18.23 6.61
C ILE A 762 -9.50 -17.27 7.39
N ILE A 763 -10.07 -16.39 8.20
CA ILE A 763 -9.28 -15.40 8.96
C ILE A 763 -8.51 -16.07 10.08
N ILE A 764 -9.16 -16.91 10.90
CA ILE A 764 -8.48 -17.60 12.02
C ILE A 764 -7.37 -18.52 11.49
N GLY A 765 -7.64 -19.24 10.40
CA GLY A 765 -6.65 -20.10 9.75
C GLY A 765 -5.45 -19.33 9.21
N GLY A 766 -5.69 -18.20 8.53
CA GLY A 766 -4.65 -17.28 8.07
C GLY A 766 -3.78 -16.73 9.21
N SER A 767 -4.42 -16.28 10.30
CA SER A 767 -3.69 -15.77 11.46
C SER A 767 -2.88 -16.86 12.18
N ILE A 768 -3.40 -18.08 12.30
CA ILE A 768 -2.64 -19.20 12.89
C ILE A 768 -1.45 -19.56 12.01
N ALA A 769 -1.62 -19.56 10.68
CA ALA A 769 -0.53 -19.79 9.74
C ALA A 769 0.59 -18.75 9.91
N ALA A 770 0.23 -17.46 9.95
CA ALA A 770 1.20 -16.37 10.11
C ALA A 770 1.96 -16.43 11.44
N LEU A 771 1.30 -16.83 12.54
CA LEU A 771 1.91 -16.80 13.89
C LEU A 771 2.63 -18.11 14.27
N MET A 772 2.15 -19.25 13.80
CA MET A 772 2.57 -20.57 14.28
C MET A 772 2.98 -21.51 13.14
N GLY A 773 2.79 -21.12 11.87
CA GLY A 773 3.07 -21.96 10.70
C GLY A 773 1.91 -22.90 10.32
N TYR A 774 2.00 -23.47 9.12
CA TYR A 774 0.88 -24.19 8.48
C TYR A 774 0.43 -25.44 9.21
N ARG A 775 1.35 -26.16 9.88
CA ARG A 775 1.02 -27.38 10.64
C ARG A 775 0.03 -27.12 11.77
N PHE A 776 0.14 -25.98 12.43
CA PHE A 776 -0.75 -25.63 13.55
C PHE A 776 -2.17 -25.32 13.10
N VAL A 777 -2.38 -24.93 11.84
CA VAL A 777 -3.71 -24.73 11.26
C VAL A 777 -4.51 -26.03 11.28
N TYR A 778 -3.88 -27.14 10.89
CA TYR A 778 -4.49 -28.48 10.91
C TYR A 778 -4.73 -29.00 12.34
N TRP A 779 -3.81 -28.73 13.27
CA TRP A 779 -4.03 -29.06 14.68
C TRP A 779 -5.19 -28.27 15.29
N ALA A 780 -5.32 -26.98 14.94
CA ALA A 780 -6.45 -26.16 15.35
C ALA A 780 -7.76 -26.67 14.74
N GLY A 781 -7.75 -27.07 13.46
CA GLY A 781 -8.87 -27.73 12.80
C GLY A 781 -9.30 -29.01 13.51
N MET A 782 -8.35 -29.83 13.94
CA MET A 782 -8.63 -31.02 14.77
C MET A 782 -9.32 -30.65 16.10
N GLY A 783 -8.89 -29.56 16.76
CA GLY A 783 -9.56 -29.03 17.95
C GLY A 783 -11.04 -28.70 17.71
N VAL A 784 -11.35 -28.03 16.59
CA VAL A 784 -12.73 -27.76 16.16
C VAL A 784 -13.48 -29.07 15.87
N GLY A 785 -12.84 -30.05 15.24
CA GLY A 785 -13.42 -31.37 14.97
C GLY A 785 -13.81 -32.14 16.24
N VAL A 786 -13.03 -32.01 17.32
CA VAL A 786 -13.38 -32.60 18.62
C VAL A 786 -14.61 -31.92 19.21
N LEU A 787 -14.72 -30.60 19.10
CA LEU A 787 -15.92 -29.85 19.51
C LEU A 787 -17.15 -30.27 18.70
N LEU A 788 -17.01 -30.44 17.39
CA LEU A 788 -18.05 -30.93 16.49
C LEU A 788 -18.51 -32.34 16.87
N LEU A 789 -17.57 -33.27 17.12
CA LEU A 789 -17.88 -34.62 17.57
C LEU A 789 -18.62 -34.60 18.92
N GLY A 790 -18.15 -33.78 19.87
CA GLY A 790 -18.80 -33.56 21.16
C GLY A 790 -20.24 -33.06 21.00
N TYR A 791 -20.47 -32.10 20.10
CA TYR A 791 -21.79 -31.58 19.78
C TYR A 791 -22.72 -32.65 19.21
N ILE A 792 -22.26 -33.41 18.22
CA ILE A 792 -23.03 -34.50 17.60
C ILE A 792 -23.45 -35.52 18.67
N LEU A 793 -22.51 -35.95 19.52
CA LEU A 793 -22.79 -36.93 20.57
C LEU A 793 -23.75 -36.39 21.64
N LEU A 794 -23.69 -35.11 21.96
CA LEU A 794 -24.55 -34.47 22.96
C LEU A 794 -25.97 -34.22 22.44
N MET A 795 -26.12 -33.79 21.19
CA MET A 795 -27.41 -33.39 20.63
C MET A 795 -28.16 -34.50 19.90
N PHE A 796 -27.47 -35.37 19.17
CA PHE A 796 -28.10 -36.29 18.23
C PHE A 796 -28.16 -37.75 18.72
N ARG A 797 -27.22 -38.21 19.57
CA ARG A 797 -27.07 -39.64 19.94
C ARG A 797 -28.30 -40.30 20.57
N ASN A 798 -29.03 -39.58 21.42
CA ASN A 798 -30.12 -40.14 22.22
C ASN A 798 -31.51 -39.65 21.78
N ARG A 799 -31.68 -39.20 20.53
CA ARG A 799 -32.96 -38.69 20.01
C ARG A 799 -33.48 -39.54 18.86
N ASN A 800 -34.80 -39.60 18.71
CA ASN A 800 -35.44 -40.27 17.59
C ASN A 800 -35.18 -39.45 16.32
N MET A 801 -34.31 -39.96 15.46
CA MET A 801 -34.07 -39.40 14.13
C MET A 801 -35.23 -39.76 13.20
N PRO A 802 -35.56 -38.90 12.22
CA PRO A 802 -36.48 -39.26 11.16
C PRO A 802 -36.02 -40.54 10.45
N LYS A 803 -36.93 -41.45 10.11
CA LYS A 803 -36.59 -42.62 9.32
C LYS A 803 -36.36 -42.19 7.88
N VAL A 804 -35.14 -42.42 7.38
CA VAL A 804 -34.81 -42.29 5.96
C VAL A 804 -35.66 -43.33 5.21
N THR A 805 -36.71 -42.86 4.53
CA THR A 805 -37.62 -43.72 3.76
C THR A 805 -37.67 -43.14 2.35
N ASN A 806 -37.33 -43.92 1.32
CA ASN A 806 -37.44 -43.50 -0.08
C ASN A 806 -38.92 -43.35 -0.45
N GLN A 807 -39.51 -42.18 -0.19
CA GLN A 807 -40.79 -41.81 -0.80
C GLN A 807 -40.63 -41.41 -2.28
N ASP A 808 -39.40 -41.17 -2.75
CA ASP A 808 -39.09 -40.75 -4.13
C ASP A 808 -38.90 -41.90 -5.12
N ASP A 809 -38.72 -43.15 -4.65
CA ASP A 809 -38.58 -44.32 -5.56
C ASP A 809 -39.91 -44.70 -6.24
N GLU A 810 -41.07 -44.29 -5.69
CA GLU A 810 -42.38 -44.54 -6.32
C GLU A 810 -42.79 -43.44 -7.33
N THR A 811 -42.16 -42.27 -7.32
CA THR A 811 -42.49 -41.13 -8.19
C THR A 811 -41.52 -40.92 -9.36
N ALA A 812 -40.31 -41.52 -9.32
CA ALA A 812 -39.33 -41.48 -10.41
C ALA A 812 -39.76 -42.34 -11.62
N LYS A 813 -40.63 -41.79 -12.48
CA LYS A 813 -41.07 -42.45 -13.73
C LYS A 813 -40.12 -42.21 -14.92
N GLY A 814 -39.04 -41.43 -14.74
CA GLY A 814 -38.11 -41.00 -15.79
C GLY A 814 -36.88 -41.90 -15.94
N SER A 815 -36.50 -42.23 -17.19
CA SER A 815 -35.25 -42.97 -17.47
C SER A 815 -34.02 -42.08 -17.28
N VAL A 816 -33.04 -42.53 -16.48
CA VAL A 816 -31.70 -41.92 -16.28
C VAL A 816 -31.05 -41.56 -17.63
N TRP A 817 -31.18 -42.46 -18.61
CA TRP A 817 -30.57 -42.29 -19.93
C TRP A 817 -31.24 -41.17 -20.73
N LYS A 818 -32.56 -40.97 -20.61
CA LYS A 818 -33.28 -39.84 -21.22
C LYS A 818 -32.94 -38.51 -20.55
N PHE A 819 -32.69 -38.52 -19.24
CA PHE A 819 -32.23 -37.35 -18.50
C PHE A 819 -30.86 -36.89 -19.00
N PHE A 820 -29.90 -37.82 -19.06
CA PHE A 820 -28.56 -37.55 -19.59
C PHE A 820 -28.49 -37.39 -21.12
N THR A 821 -29.53 -37.68 -21.91
CA THR A 821 -29.50 -37.39 -23.36
C THR A 821 -30.25 -36.11 -23.72
N SER A 822 -30.83 -35.41 -22.73
CA SER A 822 -31.48 -34.13 -22.98
C SER A 822 -30.47 -33.05 -23.35
N ARG A 823 -30.74 -32.40 -24.49
CA ARG A 823 -30.01 -31.21 -24.96
C ARG A 823 -29.97 -30.09 -23.92
N ARG A 824 -31.03 -29.91 -23.12
CA ARG A 824 -31.10 -28.82 -22.13
C ARG A 824 -30.20 -29.08 -20.92
N ILE A 825 -30.15 -30.34 -20.47
CA ILE A 825 -29.31 -30.76 -19.36
C ILE A 825 -27.82 -30.69 -19.75
N TRP A 826 -27.44 -31.22 -20.90
CA TRP A 826 -26.07 -31.11 -21.39
C TRP A 826 -25.65 -29.68 -21.68
N SER A 827 -26.53 -28.86 -22.27
CA SER A 827 -26.25 -27.44 -22.47
C SER A 827 -26.04 -26.71 -21.15
N PHE A 828 -26.80 -27.03 -20.10
CA PHE A 828 -26.58 -26.45 -18.78
C PHE A 828 -25.23 -26.86 -18.19
N PHE A 829 -24.92 -28.16 -18.12
CA PHE A 829 -23.68 -28.62 -17.49
C PHE A 829 -22.43 -28.20 -18.26
N LEU A 830 -22.35 -28.46 -19.58
CA LEU A 830 -21.13 -28.20 -20.35
C LEU A 830 -20.90 -26.74 -20.69
N CYS A 831 -21.96 -25.94 -20.84
CA CYS A 831 -21.83 -24.57 -21.34
C CYS A 831 -21.98 -23.51 -20.25
N LEU A 832 -22.44 -23.87 -19.04
CA LEU A 832 -22.62 -22.93 -17.95
C LEU A 832 -22.12 -23.48 -16.60
N GLY A 833 -22.69 -24.58 -16.11
CA GLY A 833 -22.42 -25.08 -14.75
C GLY A 833 -20.98 -25.50 -14.51
N VAL A 834 -20.45 -26.44 -15.30
CA VAL A 834 -19.06 -26.92 -15.16
C VAL A 834 -18.05 -25.80 -15.44
N PRO A 835 -18.17 -25.00 -16.53
CA PRO A 835 -17.23 -23.92 -16.78
C PRO A 835 -17.21 -22.85 -15.68
N TYR A 836 -18.37 -22.55 -15.10
CA TYR A 836 -18.46 -21.64 -13.97
C TYR A 836 -17.71 -22.17 -12.74
N LEU A 837 -17.91 -23.46 -12.40
CA LEU A 837 -17.18 -24.11 -11.31
C LEU A 837 -15.67 -24.20 -11.57
N ILE A 838 -15.26 -24.30 -12.85
CA ILE A 838 -13.85 -24.19 -13.22
C ILE A 838 -13.30 -22.81 -12.87
N CYS A 839 -14.04 -21.74 -13.16
CA CYS A 839 -13.62 -20.37 -12.86
C CYS A 839 -13.45 -20.12 -11.35
N ASN A 840 -14.12 -20.87 -10.46
CA ASN A 840 -13.95 -20.72 -9.01
C ASN A 840 -12.51 -21.00 -8.54
N ALA A 841 -11.72 -21.78 -9.29
CA ALA A 841 -10.30 -21.97 -8.96
C ALA A 841 -9.48 -20.67 -9.09
N PHE A 842 -10.00 -19.62 -9.73
CA PHE A 842 -9.40 -18.27 -9.67
C PHE A 842 -9.27 -17.77 -8.23
N VAL A 843 -10.26 -18.09 -7.39
CA VAL A 843 -10.32 -17.64 -5.99
C VAL A 843 -9.64 -18.66 -5.06
N TYR A 844 -9.92 -19.96 -5.23
CA TYR A 844 -9.51 -20.98 -4.26
C TYR A 844 -8.14 -21.62 -4.52
N TYR A 845 -7.57 -21.43 -5.72
CA TYR A 845 -6.26 -21.97 -6.09
C TYR A 845 -5.31 -20.90 -6.60
N PHE A 846 -5.76 -20.11 -7.59
CA PHE A 846 -4.93 -19.10 -8.23
C PHE A 846 -4.58 -17.95 -7.29
N LEU A 847 -5.54 -17.33 -6.59
CA LEU A 847 -5.25 -16.25 -5.64
C LEU A 847 -4.17 -16.64 -4.60
N PRO A 848 -4.27 -17.77 -3.87
CA PRO A 848 -3.21 -18.13 -2.92
C PRO A 848 -1.86 -18.33 -3.59
N MET A 849 -1.81 -19.03 -4.72
CA MET A 849 -0.56 -19.32 -5.43
C MET A 849 0.09 -18.07 -6.02
N GLU A 850 -0.70 -17.21 -6.66
CA GLU A 850 -0.24 -15.96 -7.26
C GLU A 850 0.09 -14.92 -6.21
N GLY A 851 -0.77 -14.74 -5.20
CA GLY A 851 -0.53 -13.82 -4.09
C GLY A 851 0.79 -14.12 -3.39
N ALA A 852 1.05 -15.40 -3.11
CA ALA A 852 2.30 -15.82 -2.49
C ALA A 852 3.49 -15.88 -3.47
N ALA A 853 3.29 -15.70 -4.78
CA ALA A 853 4.36 -15.54 -5.76
C ALA A 853 4.78 -14.06 -5.88
N VAL A 854 3.86 -13.12 -5.63
CA VAL A 854 4.13 -11.66 -5.61
C VAL A 854 4.42 -11.12 -4.20
N GLY A 855 4.81 -11.99 -3.25
CA GLY A 855 5.24 -11.59 -1.91
C GLY A 855 4.13 -11.33 -0.88
N MET A 856 2.86 -11.60 -1.19
CA MET A 856 1.78 -11.41 -0.19
C MET A 856 1.86 -12.45 0.92
N ASN A 857 1.83 -11.98 2.17
CA ASN A 857 1.71 -12.86 3.33
C ASN A 857 0.32 -13.54 3.41
N GLU A 858 0.22 -14.60 4.21
CA GLU A 858 -1.00 -15.40 4.36
C GLU A 858 -2.15 -14.59 4.91
N GLU A 859 -1.87 -13.63 5.80
CA GLU A 859 -2.88 -12.75 6.37
C GLU A 859 -3.51 -11.87 5.29
N ALA A 860 -2.72 -11.28 4.39
CA ALA A 860 -3.23 -10.49 3.26
C ALA A 860 -4.14 -11.33 2.34
N ILE A 861 -3.72 -12.55 1.97
CA ILE A 861 -4.51 -13.45 1.13
C ILE A 861 -5.83 -13.83 1.83
N SER A 862 -5.77 -14.17 3.12
CA SER A 862 -6.96 -14.47 3.93
C SER A 862 -7.90 -13.26 4.07
N ARG A 863 -7.38 -12.04 4.17
CA ARG A 863 -8.19 -10.81 4.20
C ARG A 863 -8.95 -10.61 2.88
N ILE A 864 -8.31 -10.83 1.74
CA ILE A 864 -8.97 -10.74 0.42
C ILE A 864 -10.08 -11.78 0.31
N MET A 865 -9.80 -13.03 0.72
CA MET A 865 -10.78 -14.12 0.74
C MET A 865 -11.97 -13.85 1.66
N PHE A 866 -11.72 -13.19 2.80
CA PHE A 866 -12.77 -12.75 3.70
C PHE A 866 -13.65 -11.66 3.07
N VAL A 867 -13.07 -10.68 2.36
CA VAL A 867 -13.84 -9.68 1.62
C VAL A 867 -14.71 -10.34 0.55
N TYR A 868 -14.15 -11.28 -0.22
CA TYR A 868 -14.89 -12.09 -1.20
C TYR A 868 -16.14 -12.73 -0.56
N ALA A 869 -15.95 -13.40 0.58
CA ALA A 869 -17.04 -14.10 1.26
C ALA A 869 -18.07 -13.12 1.87
N MET A 870 -17.62 -12.01 2.46
CA MET A 870 -18.49 -10.95 2.99
C MET A 870 -19.38 -10.34 1.91
N VAL A 871 -18.83 -10.00 0.75
CA VAL A 871 -19.60 -9.47 -0.38
C VAL A 871 -20.65 -10.49 -0.82
N SER A 872 -20.25 -11.75 -0.99
CA SER A 872 -21.17 -12.82 -1.39
C SER A 872 -22.37 -12.94 -0.42
N ILE A 873 -22.13 -12.80 0.88
CA ILE A 873 -23.15 -13.00 1.93
C ILE A 873 -24.08 -11.79 2.10
N TYR A 874 -23.52 -10.59 2.20
CA TYR A 874 -24.31 -9.39 2.50
C TYR A 874 -24.97 -8.80 1.25
N VAL A 875 -24.30 -8.87 0.09
CA VAL A 875 -24.83 -8.35 -1.18
C VAL A 875 -25.73 -9.38 -1.86
N GLY A 876 -25.39 -10.68 -1.75
CA GLY A 876 -26.04 -11.77 -2.48
C GLY A 876 -27.57 -11.81 -2.40
N PRO A 877 -28.21 -11.80 -1.21
CA PRO A 877 -29.67 -11.88 -1.10
C PRO A 877 -30.38 -10.68 -1.74
N ALA A 878 -29.86 -9.47 -1.53
CA ALA A 878 -30.44 -8.25 -2.09
C ALA A 878 -30.29 -8.23 -3.62
N LEU A 879 -29.09 -8.57 -4.11
CA LEU A 879 -28.77 -8.57 -5.54
C LEU A 879 -29.49 -9.70 -6.28
N THR A 880 -29.56 -10.90 -5.70
CA THR A 880 -30.32 -12.03 -6.28
C THR A 880 -31.79 -11.68 -6.44
N ASN A 881 -32.42 -11.13 -5.40
CA ASN A 881 -33.82 -10.70 -5.46
C ASN A 881 -34.03 -9.61 -6.51
N PHE A 882 -33.13 -8.63 -6.59
CA PHE A 882 -33.18 -7.60 -7.63
C PHE A 882 -33.08 -8.21 -9.03
N MET A 883 -32.10 -9.07 -9.26
CA MET A 883 -31.81 -9.65 -10.58
C MET A 883 -32.91 -10.58 -11.07
N VAL A 884 -33.42 -11.48 -10.21
CA VAL A 884 -34.47 -12.45 -10.57
C VAL A 884 -35.83 -11.77 -10.79
N ASN A 885 -36.13 -10.69 -10.05
CA ASN A 885 -37.37 -9.94 -10.26
C ASN A 885 -37.31 -9.04 -11.49
N ARG A 886 -36.12 -8.54 -11.86
CA ARG A 886 -35.94 -7.61 -12.98
C ARG A 886 -35.72 -8.32 -14.31
N PHE A 887 -35.06 -9.48 -14.30
CA PHE A 887 -34.64 -10.24 -15.48
C PHE A 887 -35.11 -11.70 -15.39
N LYS A 888 -35.21 -12.39 -16.54
CA LYS A 888 -35.48 -13.84 -16.54
C LYS A 888 -34.23 -14.58 -16.04
N THR A 889 -34.41 -15.70 -15.33
CA THR A 889 -33.35 -16.56 -14.79
C THR A 889 -32.20 -16.79 -15.77
N ARG A 890 -32.51 -17.12 -17.04
CA ARG A 890 -31.50 -17.32 -18.09
C ARG A 890 -30.59 -16.10 -18.34
N PHE A 891 -31.15 -14.89 -18.30
CA PHE A 891 -30.40 -13.66 -18.57
C PHE A 891 -29.58 -13.26 -17.35
N THR A 892 -30.11 -13.47 -16.15
CA THR A 892 -29.38 -13.30 -14.90
C THR A 892 -28.11 -14.17 -14.90
N LEU A 893 -28.21 -15.43 -15.33
CA LEU A 893 -27.06 -16.33 -15.47
C LEU A 893 -26.01 -15.83 -16.47
N LEU A 894 -26.45 -15.31 -17.63
CA LEU A 894 -25.55 -14.74 -18.62
C LEU A 894 -24.85 -13.47 -18.12
N ILE A 895 -25.54 -12.62 -17.34
CA ILE A 895 -24.93 -11.43 -16.74
C ILE A 895 -23.88 -11.86 -15.70
N GLY A 896 -24.21 -12.79 -14.80
CA GLY A 896 -23.27 -13.29 -13.81
C GLY A 896 -22.04 -13.94 -14.43
N GLY A 897 -22.24 -14.79 -15.44
CA GLY A 897 -21.12 -15.39 -16.16
C GLY A 897 -20.27 -14.36 -16.92
N LEU A 898 -20.88 -13.33 -17.54
CA LEU A 898 -20.13 -12.24 -18.16
C LEU A 898 -19.29 -11.48 -17.12
N MET A 899 -19.82 -11.22 -15.93
CA MET A 899 -19.05 -10.60 -14.85
C MET A 899 -17.84 -11.44 -14.43
N VAL A 900 -17.99 -12.76 -14.31
CA VAL A 900 -16.87 -13.68 -14.05
C VAL A 900 -15.85 -13.63 -15.18
N ALA A 901 -16.28 -13.69 -16.44
CA ALA A 901 -15.37 -13.57 -17.58
C ALA A 901 -14.63 -12.23 -17.59
N SER A 902 -15.30 -11.12 -17.27
CA SER A 902 -14.70 -9.80 -17.15
C SER A 902 -13.70 -9.71 -16.01
N ALA A 903 -13.97 -10.35 -14.86
CA ALA A 903 -13.01 -10.43 -13.76
C ALA A 903 -11.71 -11.13 -14.20
N LEU A 904 -11.81 -12.30 -14.82
CA LEU A 904 -10.63 -13.02 -15.31
C LEU A 904 -9.91 -12.23 -16.43
N ALA A 905 -10.66 -11.62 -17.34
CA ALA A 905 -10.09 -10.83 -18.43
C ALA A 905 -9.38 -9.56 -17.94
N LEU A 906 -9.90 -8.91 -16.89
CA LEU A 906 -9.29 -7.72 -16.30
C LEU A 906 -7.86 -8.03 -15.82
N TYR A 907 -7.71 -9.08 -15.01
CA TYR A 907 -6.39 -9.53 -14.56
C TYR A 907 -5.50 -10.00 -15.72
N ALA A 908 -6.06 -10.72 -16.70
CA ALA A 908 -5.29 -11.16 -17.88
C ALA A 908 -4.80 -10.01 -18.78
N LEU A 909 -5.46 -8.85 -18.77
CA LEU A 909 -5.02 -7.69 -19.58
C LEU A 909 -4.04 -6.81 -18.82
N MET A 910 -4.21 -6.68 -17.51
CA MET A 910 -3.43 -5.82 -16.63
C MET A 910 -3.04 -6.61 -15.37
N PRO A 911 -2.01 -7.48 -15.44
CA PRO A 911 -1.60 -8.27 -14.29
C PRO A 911 -0.91 -7.37 -13.25
N SER A 912 -1.61 -7.07 -12.15
CA SER A 912 -1.09 -6.39 -10.97
C SER A 912 -1.82 -6.86 -9.71
N THR A 913 -1.24 -6.62 -8.54
CA THR A 913 -1.85 -6.97 -7.23
C THR A 913 -3.20 -6.27 -7.02
N GLU A 914 -3.30 -5.00 -7.43
CA GLU A 914 -4.53 -4.21 -7.38
C GLU A 914 -5.60 -4.80 -8.31
N MET A 915 -5.20 -5.16 -9.53
CA MET A 915 -6.13 -5.75 -10.50
C MET A 915 -6.58 -7.15 -10.09
N LEU A 916 -5.74 -7.92 -9.41
CA LEU A 916 -6.14 -9.19 -8.80
C LEU A 916 -7.24 -8.98 -7.76
N PHE A 917 -7.05 -8.01 -6.85
CA PHE A 917 -8.07 -7.66 -5.84
C PHE A 917 -9.38 -7.21 -6.47
N VAL A 918 -9.34 -6.28 -7.44
CA VAL A 918 -10.55 -5.80 -8.15
C VAL A 918 -11.27 -6.94 -8.86
N SER A 919 -10.52 -7.83 -9.49
CA SER A 919 -11.07 -9.01 -10.17
C SER A 919 -11.81 -9.92 -9.20
N ILE A 920 -11.25 -10.15 -8.00
CA ILE A 920 -11.90 -10.96 -6.97
C ILE A 920 -13.16 -10.30 -6.41
N VAL A 921 -13.17 -8.98 -6.25
CA VAL A 921 -14.39 -8.26 -5.86
C VAL A 921 -15.48 -8.41 -6.92
N ILE A 922 -15.16 -8.22 -8.21
CA ILE A 922 -16.13 -8.42 -9.30
C ILE A 922 -16.64 -9.86 -9.32
N PHE A 923 -15.73 -10.84 -9.16
CA PHE A 923 -16.06 -12.25 -9.08
C PHE A 923 -17.02 -12.51 -7.91
N SER A 924 -16.74 -11.97 -6.72
CA SER A 924 -17.57 -12.15 -5.52
C SER A 924 -18.99 -11.63 -5.71
N VAL A 925 -19.15 -10.49 -6.39
CA VAL A 925 -20.47 -9.93 -6.70
C VAL A 925 -21.22 -10.85 -7.67
N ALA A 926 -20.53 -11.37 -8.69
CA ALA A 926 -21.13 -12.33 -9.61
C ALA A 926 -21.55 -13.63 -8.89
N ASP A 927 -20.68 -14.17 -8.05
CA ASP A 927 -20.92 -15.42 -7.32
C ASP A 927 -22.08 -15.34 -6.34
N SER A 928 -22.25 -14.18 -5.71
CA SER A 928 -23.32 -13.88 -4.75
C SER A 928 -24.74 -14.18 -5.24
N PHE A 929 -24.98 -14.12 -6.56
CA PHE A 929 -26.30 -14.39 -7.16
C PHE A 929 -26.26 -15.46 -8.25
N CYS A 930 -25.14 -15.65 -8.96
CA CYS A 930 -25.10 -16.57 -10.08
C CYS A 930 -25.32 -18.01 -9.61
N MET A 931 -24.63 -18.46 -8.55
CA MET A 931 -24.74 -19.82 -8.01
C MET A 931 -26.16 -20.19 -7.52
N PRO A 932 -26.83 -19.37 -6.68
CA PRO A 932 -28.23 -19.63 -6.30
C PRO A 932 -29.16 -19.71 -7.52
N VAL A 933 -28.98 -18.81 -8.49
CA VAL A 933 -29.81 -18.77 -9.70
C VAL A 933 -29.55 -19.99 -10.61
N GLN A 934 -28.34 -20.54 -10.64
CA GLN A 934 -28.02 -21.78 -11.36
C GLN A 934 -28.80 -22.96 -10.79
N ASN A 935 -28.81 -23.11 -9.46
CA ASN A 935 -29.56 -24.17 -8.78
C ASN A 935 -31.08 -24.06 -9.02
N VAL A 936 -31.61 -22.83 -9.02
CA VAL A 936 -33.02 -22.57 -9.36
C VAL A 936 -33.30 -22.91 -10.82
N TYR A 937 -32.43 -22.53 -11.75
CA TYR A 937 -32.60 -22.86 -13.16
C TYR A 937 -32.60 -24.37 -13.41
N TYR A 938 -31.65 -25.09 -12.81
CA TYR A 938 -31.52 -26.55 -12.95
C TYR A 938 -32.73 -27.29 -12.39
N SER A 939 -33.20 -26.92 -11.19
CA SER A 939 -34.36 -27.56 -10.55
C SER A 939 -35.67 -27.33 -11.31
N GLN A 940 -35.78 -26.22 -12.04
CA GLN A 940 -36.96 -25.89 -12.85
C GLN A 940 -36.96 -26.49 -14.26
N LEU A 941 -35.88 -27.16 -14.68
CA LEU A 941 -35.86 -27.80 -16.01
C LEU A 941 -36.90 -28.93 -16.06
N PRO A 942 -37.72 -29.01 -17.12
CA PRO A 942 -38.76 -30.05 -17.24
C PRO A 942 -38.20 -31.47 -17.09
N GLU A 943 -36.98 -31.69 -17.59
CA GLU A 943 -36.28 -32.97 -17.48
C GLU A 943 -35.89 -33.32 -16.04
N THR A 944 -35.48 -32.33 -15.24
CA THR A 944 -35.16 -32.47 -13.82
C THR A 944 -36.40 -32.82 -13.01
N VAL A 945 -37.49 -32.09 -13.24
CA VAL A 945 -38.79 -32.35 -12.59
C VAL A 945 -39.32 -33.75 -12.95
N ASN A 946 -39.20 -34.16 -14.21
CA ASN A 946 -39.67 -35.48 -14.68
C ASN A 946 -38.83 -36.67 -14.20
N TYR A 947 -37.53 -36.45 -13.94
CA TYR A 947 -36.63 -37.49 -13.43
C TYR A 947 -36.78 -37.69 -11.91
N GLY A 948 -37.15 -36.62 -11.20
CA GLY A 948 -37.28 -36.59 -9.74
C GLY A 948 -36.21 -35.68 -9.15
N SER A 949 -36.63 -34.63 -8.44
CA SER A 949 -35.76 -33.55 -7.97
C SER A 949 -34.62 -34.04 -7.07
N GLY A 950 -34.89 -34.98 -6.15
CA GLY A 950 -33.86 -35.56 -5.27
C GLY A 950 -32.80 -36.36 -6.04
N SER A 951 -33.24 -37.22 -6.96
CA SER A 951 -32.34 -38.01 -7.82
C SER A 951 -31.50 -37.14 -8.77
N ALA A 952 -32.10 -36.07 -9.30
CA ALA A 952 -31.39 -35.13 -10.17
C ALA A 952 -30.37 -34.27 -9.41
N LEU A 953 -30.66 -33.89 -8.17
CA LEU A 953 -29.71 -33.18 -7.31
C LEU A 953 -28.49 -34.05 -6.98
N GLY A 954 -28.70 -35.34 -6.72
CA GLY A 954 -27.60 -36.30 -6.52
C GLY A 954 -26.64 -36.37 -7.72
N ILE A 955 -27.17 -36.37 -8.95
CA ILE A 955 -26.37 -36.29 -10.18
C ILE A 955 -25.59 -34.97 -10.25
N SER A 956 -26.26 -33.85 -9.95
CA SER A 956 -25.62 -32.53 -9.98
C SER A 956 -24.45 -32.46 -9.00
N ASN A 957 -24.56 -33.05 -7.80
CA ASN A 957 -23.49 -33.05 -6.82
C ASN A 957 -22.25 -33.83 -7.31
N ILE A 958 -22.44 -34.95 -8.01
CA ILE A 958 -21.34 -35.70 -8.62
C ILE A 958 -20.65 -34.85 -9.70
N VAL A 959 -21.42 -34.22 -10.58
CA VAL A 959 -20.88 -33.36 -11.65
C VAL A 959 -20.13 -32.17 -11.05
N ASN A 960 -20.68 -31.55 -10.01
CA ASN A 960 -20.06 -30.41 -9.33
C ASN A 960 -18.75 -30.81 -8.65
N GLY A 961 -18.68 -31.95 -7.97
CA GLY A 961 -17.46 -32.46 -7.34
C GLY A 961 -16.36 -32.73 -8.37
N LEU A 962 -16.70 -33.35 -9.50
CA LEU A 962 -15.74 -33.56 -10.60
C LEU A 962 -15.28 -32.24 -11.24
N ALA A 963 -16.19 -31.28 -11.42
CA ALA A 963 -15.86 -29.97 -11.96
C ALA A 963 -14.93 -29.16 -11.04
N GLN A 964 -15.18 -29.17 -9.73
CA GLN A 964 -14.32 -28.52 -8.74
C GLN A 964 -12.96 -29.22 -8.59
N ALA A 965 -12.91 -30.55 -8.74
CA ALA A 965 -11.63 -31.22 -8.81
C ALA A 965 -10.86 -30.80 -10.08
N ALA A 966 -11.52 -30.80 -11.23
CA ALA A 966 -10.93 -30.40 -12.52
C ALA A 966 -10.49 -28.93 -12.55
N SER A 967 -11.16 -28.03 -11.82
CA SER A 967 -10.89 -26.59 -11.82
C SER A 967 -9.45 -26.24 -11.46
N HIS A 968 -8.91 -26.90 -10.44
CA HIS A 968 -7.54 -26.68 -9.95
C HIS A 968 -6.51 -27.08 -11.01
N TYR A 969 -6.74 -28.17 -11.74
CA TYR A 969 -5.87 -28.59 -12.84
C TYR A 969 -5.91 -27.63 -14.02
N CYS A 970 -7.08 -27.07 -14.35
CA CYS A 970 -7.19 -26.06 -15.41
C CYS A 970 -6.38 -24.80 -15.07
N PHE A 971 -6.44 -24.34 -13.82
CA PHE A 971 -5.66 -23.19 -13.37
C PHE A 971 -4.18 -23.48 -13.20
N ALA A 972 -3.80 -24.67 -12.73
CA ALA A 972 -2.40 -25.10 -12.73
C ALA A 972 -1.81 -25.11 -14.15
N ALA A 973 -2.54 -25.66 -15.13
CA ALA A 973 -2.14 -25.61 -16.53
C ALA A 973 -2.02 -24.16 -17.04
N ALA A 974 -2.96 -23.29 -16.67
CA ALA A 974 -2.92 -21.87 -17.03
C ALA A 974 -1.67 -21.17 -16.48
N MET A 975 -1.27 -21.43 -15.23
CA MET A 975 -0.06 -20.88 -14.64
C MET A 975 1.21 -21.38 -15.35
N ILE A 976 1.27 -22.66 -15.73
CA ILE A 976 2.41 -23.25 -16.46
C ILE A 976 2.62 -22.59 -17.83
N PHE A 977 1.55 -22.21 -18.53
CA PHE A 977 1.63 -21.49 -19.81
C PHE A 977 1.87 -19.97 -19.66
N GLY A 978 2.06 -19.51 -18.43
CA GLY A 978 2.10 -18.10 -18.02
C GLY A 978 0.72 -17.62 -17.58
N ALA A 979 0.61 -17.18 -16.32
CA ALA A 979 -0.65 -16.80 -15.65
C ALA A 979 -1.53 -15.88 -16.51
N GLN A 980 -0.95 -14.82 -17.08
CA GLN A 980 -1.65 -13.86 -17.93
C GLN A 980 -2.32 -14.52 -19.14
N LYS A 981 -1.54 -15.27 -19.95
CA LYS A 981 -2.04 -15.95 -21.15
C LYS A 981 -3.02 -17.06 -20.80
N GLY A 982 -2.71 -17.85 -19.77
CA GLY A 982 -3.53 -18.95 -19.30
C GLY A 982 -4.91 -18.51 -18.83
N ILE A 983 -4.99 -17.47 -17.99
CA ILE A 983 -6.25 -16.91 -17.51
C ILE A 983 -7.03 -16.27 -18.67
N GLY A 984 -6.34 -15.57 -19.58
CA GLY A 984 -6.97 -15.04 -20.80
C GLY A 984 -7.64 -16.13 -21.66
N ILE A 985 -6.99 -17.30 -21.80
CA ILE A 985 -7.58 -18.47 -22.49
C ILE A 985 -8.80 -18.99 -21.76
N ILE A 986 -8.74 -19.15 -20.43
CA ILE A 986 -9.89 -19.60 -19.62
C ILE A 986 -11.06 -18.63 -19.78
N ALA A 987 -10.81 -17.32 -19.69
CA ALA A 987 -11.84 -16.29 -19.88
C ALA A 987 -12.47 -16.36 -21.27
N GLY A 988 -11.65 -16.46 -22.33
CA GLY A 988 -12.13 -16.56 -23.70
C GLY A 988 -12.96 -17.82 -23.96
N VAL A 989 -12.50 -18.98 -23.48
CA VAL A 989 -13.24 -20.25 -23.58
C VAL A 989 -14.56 -20.16 -22.80
N PHE A 990 -14.56 -19.55 -21.62
CA PHE A 990 -15.77 -19.38 -20.82
C PHE A 990 -16.81 -18.50 -21.54
N VAL A 991 -16.39 -17.40 -22.16
CA VAL A 991 -17.27 -16.56 -22.99
C VAL A 991 -17.86 -17.34 -24.16
N LEU A 992 -17.06 -18.12 -24.87
CA LEU A 992 -17.53 -18.96 -25.98
C LEU A 992 -18.60 -19.97 -25.52
N LEU A 993 -18.36 -20.63 -24.39
CA LEU A 993 -19.30 -21.58 -23.80
C LEU A 993 -20.60 -20.88 -23.36
N MET A 994 -20.53 -19.69 -22.77
CA MET A 994 -21.73 -18.90 -22.44
C MET A 994 -22.54 -18.49 -23.68
N LEU A 995 -21.87 -18.11 -24.78
CA LEU A 995 -22.53 -17.83 -26.04
C LEU A 995 -23.23 -19.08 -26.60
N MET A 996 -22.58 -20.25 -26.51
CA MET A 996 -23.22 -21.52 -26.86
C MET A 996 -24.43 -21.82 -25.96
N PHE A 997 -24.34 -21.57 -24.65
CA PHE A 997 -25.48 -21.72 -23.74
C PHE A 997 -26.64 -20.82 -24.14
N ALA A 998 -26.38 -19.55 -24.47
CA ALA A 998 -27.41 -18.60 -24.92
C ALA A 998 -28.13 -19.09 -26.20
N LEU A 999 -27.39 -19.67 -27.14
CA LEU A 999 -27.93 -20.21 -28.40
C LEU A 999 -28.70 -21.54 -28.20
N LEU A 1000 -28.18 -22.45 -27.38
CA LEU A 1000 -28.73 -23.80 -27.21
C LEU A 1000 -29.94 -23.84 -26.27
N SER A 1001 -30.03 -22.91 -25.31
CA SER A 1001 -31.14 -22.80 -24.35
C SER A 1001 -32.38 -22.08 -24.93
N GLY A 1002 -32.28 -21.46 -26.11
CA GLY A 1002 -33.30 -20.59 -26.71
C GLY A 1002 -34.55 -21.25 -27.36
N GLY A 1003 -34.75 -22.56 -27.25
CA GLY A 1003 -35.85 -23.27 -27.94
C GLY A 1003 -37.24 -23.01 -27.34
N LYS A 1004 -38.19 -22.52 -28.16
CA LYS A 1004 -39.62 -22.34 -27.80
C LYS A 1004 -40.17 -23.58 -27.07
N ALA A 1005 -40.62 -23.42 -25.83
CA ALA A 1005 -41.46 -24.41 -25.18
C ALA A 1005 -42.73 -24.58 -26.05
N LYS A 1006 -42.93 -25.78 -26.60
CA LYS A 1006 -44.23 -26.15 -27.18
C LYS A 1006 -45.24 -26.07 -26.03
N LYS A 1007 -46.18 -25.11 -26.12
CA LYS A 1007 -47.47 -25.19 -25.46
C LYS A 1007 -48.11 -26.50 -25.88
N ASN A 1008 -48.07 -27.52 -25.03
CA ASN A 1008 -49.05 -28.58 -25.08
C ASN A 1008 -49.99 -28.38 -23.90
N ALA A 1009 -51.28 -28.39 -24.26
CA ALA A 1009 -52.45 -28.04 -23.47
C ALA A 1009 -52.67 -28.92 -22.24
#